data_AF-A0A2G1LSP1-F1
#
_entry.id   AF-A0A2G1LSP1-F1
#
_cell.length_a   1.000
_cell.length_b   1.000
_cell.length_c   1.000
_cell.angle_alpha   90.00
_cell.angle_beta   90.00
_cell.angle_gamma   90.00
#
_symmetry.space_group_name_H-M   'P 1'
#
loop_
_entity.id
_entity.type
_entity.pdbx_description
1 polymer ?
#
loop_
_entity_poly.entity_id
_entity_poly.type
_entity_poly.pdbx_seq_one_letter_code
_entity_poly.pdbx_strand_id
1 'polypeptide(L)'
;MADIASPIKTLGAFPAVDPTVAAIGTADQIADGETKVSMTVEERESLAGIAVSAVRPDVGFVPVFRDEPFAFVAAVDASLKPVLGSDLKGDLIAPPTDPNINLPAGKIPVFADENVLSAEQVDGTYRVIFGVAIDGTLITQLAVVTIAPIFLDEPWLVADVDAAMGVISGVMKDGTPYPRAAIPEQVWMPYIDAAGNVAVLSETRSVRVAKPQGTLRSAAAISAGGIVSWADDQGGARPELRKFNVSGFASVPSAITRLVMIPQMGQSNGIGSGGCPSVTRTPVRPGRAFMFNGGARVVQGDATLNNWEQGSANNNGQLRSILDRQILTLTDLFEADVLVSAQSNWYGETSLSGAAWSMTPTLASNIGLLMATFAIGGASLSQQMPGSAMYKNVIRAVERAKALCDMAGIVLEVPAVLWNQGEADRNGNTETYRTNWRALQAALTTDINAITGGVGEVVIVFDQNASWTQSRATGDLPAAQLAEAIANPTKFQVVMPQYILSYRTDGIHTDNVSIRKRGEYEGRALGKIRAAQQAATPLTAITGGALIVTGVVAEGAALTISTSAASQLVIDTTAVADPGQYGPRVFDASGNEITLSAIAISGSSQIAATLASPLTAGVSYWLGVADKGAVGAKAGPTTGPRSCFRDSSTDVGSDGAPLFNWASVQQFQIQ
;
A
#
# COMPACT_ATOMS: atom_id res chain seq x y z
N MET A 1 -24.10 48.32 -0.20
CA MET A 1 -25.02 49.03 0.71
C MET A 1 -26.25 48.16 0.93
N ALA A 2 -26.81 48.24 2.13
CA ALA A 2 -27.78 47.36 2.77
C ALA A 2 -27.16 46.15 3.48
N ASP A 3 -27.39 46.15 4.78
CA ASP A 3 -26.73 45.53 5.92
C ASP A 3 -27.85 44.80 6.68
N ILE A 4 -27.64 43.56 7.12
CA ILE A 4 -28.41 42.96 8.22
C ILE A 4 -27.46 42.09 9.05
N ALA A 5 -27.35 42.49 10.32
CA ALA A 5 -26.50 41.93 11.34
C ALA A 5 -27.22 40.90 12.25
N SER A 6 -26.37 40.12 12.94
CA SER A 6 -26.48 39.55 14.30
C SER A 6 -27.07 38.14 14.52
N PRO A 7 -26.71 37.42 15.62
CA PRO A 7 -25.64 37.68 16.61
C PRO A 7 -24.74 36.46 16.94
N ILE A 8 -23.45 36.72 17.19
CA ILE A 8 -22.53 35.82 17.90
C ILE A 8 -22.88 35.86 19.39
N LYS A 9 -23.13 34.70 19.98
CA LYS A 9 -23.32 34.51 21.42
C LYS A 9 -22.01 34.74 22.18
N THR A 10 -22.12 35.54 23.23
CA THR A 10 -21.15 35.76 24.31
C THR A 10 -20.76 34.45 25.00
N LEU A 11 -19.46 34.15 25.04
CA LEU A 11 -18.87 33.22 25.99
C LEU A 11 -18.52 33.98 27.27
N GLY A 12 -18.92 33.40 28.40
CA GLY A 12 -18.81 33.99 29.73
C GLY A 12 -17.39 34.15 30.24
N ALA A 13 -17.30 34.92 31.33
CA ALA A 13 -16.08 35.36 32.01
C ALA A 13 -15.13 34.22 32.39
N PHE A 14 -13.86 34.39 32.07
CA PHE A 14 -12.75 33.64 32.66
C PHE A 14 -12.41 34.22 34.05
N PRO A 15 -12.04 33.39 35.03
CA PRO A 15 -11.55 33.87 36.32
C PRO A 15 -10.23 34.62 36.16
N ALA A 16 -10.03 35.63 37.00
CA ALA A 16 -8.83 36.45 37.05
C ALA A 16 -7.58 35.59 37.28
N VAL A 17 -6.58 35.79 36.43
CA VAL A 17 -5.26 35.15 36.54
C VAL A 17 -4.51 35.77 37.72
N ASP A 18 -3.91 34.90 38.53
CA ASP A 18 -3.04 35.24 39.65
C ASP A 18 -1.87 36.14 39.20
N PRO A 19 -1.70 37.35 39.76
CA PRO A 19 -0.66 38.29 39.36
C PRO A 19 0.76 37.88 39.82
N THR A 20 0.94 36.72 40.45
CA THR A 20 2.26 36.23 40.90
C THR A 20 2.98 35.34 39.89
N VAL A 21 2.36 35.01 38.74
CA VAL A 21 3.02 34.29 37.65
C VAL A 21 3.65 35.29 36.69
N ALA A 22 4.98 35.26 36.58
CA ALA A 22 5.72 36.08 35.61
C ALA A 22 5.26 35.76 34.18
N ALA A 23 4.73 36.78 33.49
CA ALA A 23 4.24 36.67 32.13
C ALA A 23 5.38 36.34 31.15
N ILE A 24 5.28 35.20 30.48
CA ILE A 24 6.09 34.91 29.29
C ILE A 24 5.32 35.48 28.10
N GLY A 25 5.81 36.60 27.55
CA GLY A 25 5.58 37.10 26.18
C GLY A 25 4.14 37.24 25.66
N THR A 26 3.73 38.44 25.26
CA THR A 26 2.49 38.67 24.51
C THR A 26 2.59 38.13 23.07
N ALA A 27 1.44 37.76 22.49
CA ALA A 27 1.26 37.09 21.20
C ALA A 27 1.82 37.80 19.94
N ASP A 28 2.41 38.99 20.08
CA ASP A 28 3.03 39.73 18.97
C ASP A 28 4.52 39.40 18.75
N GLN A 29 5.12 38.49 19.54
CA GLN A 29 6.57 38.16 19.45
C GLN A 29 6.88 36.87 18.66
N ILE A 30 5.94 36.33 17.86
CA ILE A 30 6.13 35.09 17.10
C ILE A 30 5.78 35.29 15.61
N ALA A 31 6.14 36.44 15.03
CA ALA A 31 5.82 36.75 13.63
C ALA A 31 7.03 37.06 12.74
N ASP A 32 8.25 37.09 13.26
CA ASP A 32 9.48 37.20 12.48
C ASP A 32 10.39 36.01 12.79
N GLY A 33 10.68 35.20 11.77
CA GLY A 33 11.41 33.93 11.86
C GLY A 33 12.90 34.03 12.24
N GLU A 34 13.29 35.02 13.04
CA GLU A 34 14.64 35.22 13.54
C GLU A 34 14.65 35.67 15.01
N THR A 35 14.27 34.78 15.93
CA THR A 35 14.71 34.93 17.33
C THR A 35 14.96 33.57 17.97
N LYS A 36 16.22 33.30 18.34
CA LYS A 36 16.59 32.15 19.17
C LYS A 36 16.41 32.54 20.63
N VAL A 37 15.49 31.88 21.33
CA VAL A 37 15.43 31.92 22.79
C VAL A 37 16.65 31.15 23.31
N SER A 38 17.63 31.86 23.87
CA SER A 38 18.76 31.23 24.56
C SER A 38 18.45 31.12 26.05
N MET A 39 18.29 29.90 26.55
CA MET A 39 18.33 29.63 28.00
C MET A 39 19.76 29.73 28.51
N THR A 40 19.93 30.35 29.68
CA THR A 40 21.22 30.37 30.38
C THR A 40 21.57 28.97 30.90
N VAL A 41 22.84 28.74 31.20
CA VAL A 41 23.31 27.46 31.76
C VAL A 41 22.66 27.19 33.12
N GLU A 42 22.43 28.22 33.92
CA GLU A 42 21.79 28.13 35.24
C GLU A 42 20.30 27.76 35.18
N GLU A 43 19.57 28.17 34.13
CA GLU A 43 18.18 27.74 33.91
C GLU A 43 18.07 26.27 33.52
N ARG A 44 19.10 25.71 32.86
CA ARG A 44 19.18 24.27 32.55
C ARG A 44 19.51 23.41 33.77
N GLU A 45 20.35 23.90 34.67
CA GLU A 45 20.72 23.19 35.89
C GLU A 45 19.59 23.16 36.93
N SER A 46 18.78 24.22 36.99
CA SER A 46 17.58 24.31 37.85
C SER A 46 16.51 23.27 37.50
N LEU A 47 16.30 22.98 36.21
CA LEU A 47 15.33 21.97 35.76
C LEU A 47 15.81 20.52 35.96
N ALA A 48 17.12 20.29 36.02
CA ALA A 48 17.69 18.98 36.30
C ALA A 48 17.56 18.58 37.80
N GLY A 49 17.38 19.54 38.70
CA GLY A 49 17.35 19.33 40.15
C GLY A 49 16.03 18.83 40.75
N ILE A 50 14.93 18.77 39.99
CA ILE A 50 13.58 18.48 40.54
C ILE A 50 13.19 16.99 40.41
N ALA A 51 13.98 16.14 39.75
CA ALA A 51 13.63 14.74 39.51
C ALA A 51 14.57 13.72 40.18
N VAL A 52 14.98 13.92 41.43
CA VAL A 52 15.67 12.85 42.20
C VAL A 52 15.24 12.85 43.67
N SER A 53 13.98 12.53 43.95
CA SER A 53 13.64 11.91 45.24
C SER A 53 12.36 11.09 45.12
N ALA A 54 12.51 9.83 44.70
CA ALA A 54 11.63 8.66 44.96
C ALA A 54 11.52 7.74 43.74
N VAL A 55 12.49 6.85 43.52
CA VAL A 55 12.24 5.58 42.81
C VAL A 55 13.11 4.48 43.45
N ARG A 56 12.51 3.29 43.60
CA ARG A 56 12.96 2.07 44.28
C ARG A 56 14.06 1.31 43.49
N PRO A 57 14.75 0.31 44.06
CA PRO A 57 15.95 -0.30 43.50
C PRO A 57 15.74 -1.29 42.32
N ASP A 58 14.58 -1.30 41.67
CA ASP A 58 14.15 -2.41 40.81
C ASP A 58 13.93 -2.08 39.32
N VAL A 59 14.40 -0.93 38.81
CA VAL A 59 14.39 -0.67 37.35
C VAL A 59 15.58 0.21 36.93
N GLY A 60 16.57 -0.39 36.26
CA GLY A 60 17.73 0.33 35.73
C GLY A 60 17.57 0.66 34.25
N PHE A 61 17.32 1.92 33.93
CA PHE A 61 17.69 2.51 32.64
C PHE A 61 18.01 4.01 32.83
N VAL A 62 19.22 4.42 32.48
CA VAL A 62 19.64 5.82 32.37
C VAL A 62 20.03 6.06 30.90
N PRO A 63 19.50 7.07 30.19
CA PRO A 63 19.96 7.40 28.86
C PRO A 63 21.21 8.27 28.95
N VAL A 64 22.33 7.82 28.37
CA VAL A 64 23.53 8.64 28.18
C VAL A 64 23.48 9.27 26.80
N PHE A 65 23.47 10.61 26.76
CA PHE A 65 23.66 11.37 25.53
C PHE A 65 25.15 11.37 25.13
N ARG A 66 25.37 11.29 23.81
CA ARG A 66 26.68 11.30 23.14
C ARG A 66 27.47 12.56 23.47
N ASP A 67 28.68 12.37 23.94
CA ASP A 67 29.96 12.93 23.46
C ASP A 67 30.99 12.75 24.59
N GLU A 68 32.12 12.10 24.29
CA GLU A 68 33.34 11.83 25.11
C GLU A 68 33.77 10.34 24.98
N PRO A 69 34.49 9.94 23.90
CA PRO A 69 34.92 8.56 23.66
C PRO A 69 36.00 8.03 24.63
N PHE A 70 36.53 8.85 25.54
CA PHE A 70 37.65 8.46 26.42
C PHE A 70 37.22 7.97 27.82
N ALA A 71 36.02 8.31 28.30
CA ALA A 71 35.56 7.90 29.63
C ALA A 71 35.18 6.41 29.70
N PHE A 72 34.63 5.85 28.62
CA PHE A 72 34.24 4.44 28.56
C PHE A 72 35.46 3.51 28.57
N VAL A 73 36.51 3.84 27.82
CA VAL A 73 37.74 3.05 27.78
C VAL A 73 38.45 3.08 29.13
N ALA A 74 38.49 4.23 29.81
CA ALA A 74 39.08 4.32 31.15
C ALA A 74 38.29 3.56 32.23
N ALA A 75 36.96 3.54 32.14
CA ALA A 75 36.10 2.80 33.08
C ALA A 75 36.20 1.27 32.88
N VAL A 76 36.33 0.83 31.63
CA VAL A 76 36.52 -0.58 31.27
C VAL A 76 37.95 -1.06 31.63
N ASP A 77 38.96 -0.22 31.42
CA ASP A 77 40.36 -0.55 31.77
C ASP A 77 40.53 -0.62 33.31
N ALA A 78 39.91 0.29 34.06
CA ALA A 78 39.95 0.28 35.53
C ALA A 78 39.25 -0.93 36.17
N SER A 79 38.23 -1.51 35.50
CA SER A 79 37.49 -2.66 35.99
C SER A 79 38.13 -4.01 35.60
N LEU A 80 38.92 -4.05 34.53
CA LEU A 80 39.54 -5.29 34.02
C LEU A 80 41.04 -5.44 34.37
N LYS A 81 41.73 -4.35 34.69
CA LYS A 81 43.16 -4.36 35.08
C LYS A 81 43.50 -5.24 36.30
N PRO A 82 42.64 -5.39 37.33
CA PRO A 82 42.88 -6.34 38.42
C PRO A 82 42.81 -7.81 37.99
N VAL A 83 42.13 -8.10 36.86
CA VAL A 83 41.88 -9.46 36.37
C VAL A 83 42.92 -9.89 35.32
N LEU A 84 43.42 -8.96 34.50
CA LEU A 84 44.27 -9.26 33.34
C LEU A 84 45.77 -9.01 33.58
N GLY A 85 46.15 -8.25 34.60
CA GLY A 85 47.56 -8.05 34.98
C GLY A 85 48.40 -7.14 34.06
N SER A 86 47.84 -6.59 32.97
CA SER A 86 48.49 -5.60 32.11
C SER A 86 47.48 -4.66 31.41
N ASP A 87 47.97 -3.52 30.89
CA ASP A 87 47.15 -2.53 30.19
C ASP A 87 46.77 -2.99 28.77
N LEU A 88 45.52 -2.76 28.36
CA LEU A 88 44.95 -3.19 27.07
C LEU A 88 45.48 -2.46 25.82
N LYS A 89 46.50 -1.59 25.94
CA LYS A 89 46.96 -0.73 24.85
C LYS A 89 47.96 -1.38 23.86
N GLY A 90 48.18 -2.70 23.92
CA GLY A 90 49.25 -3.38 23.16
C GLY A 90 48.86 -4.11 21.87
N ASP A 91 47.74 -4.84 21.82
CA ASP A 91 47.57 -5.93 20.83
C ASP A 91 46.27 -5.85 20.01
N LEU A 92 46.11 -4.79 19.22
CA LEU A 92 45.17 -4.79 18.08
C LEU A 92 45.94 -5.01 16.78
N ILE A 93 46.20 -6.29 16.45
CA ILE A 93 46.66 -6.68 15.11
C ILE A 93 45.44 -6.67 14.16
N ALA A 94 45.66 -6.06 13.00
CA ALA A 94 44.71 -5.78 11.91
C ALA A 94 43.97 -7.02 11.35
N PRO A 95 42.80 -6.84 10.70
CA PRO A 95 42.05 -7.93 10.09
C PRO A 95 42.82 -8.54 8.91
N PRO A 96 42.71 -9.86 8.65
CA PRO A 96 43.41 -10.49 7.55
C PRO A 96 42.78 -10.11 6.20
N THR A 97 43.62 -9.62 5.29
CA THR A 97 43.31 -9.34 3.88
C THR A 97 43.61 -10.56 3.01
N ASP A 98 42.84 -11.65 3.13
CA ASP A 98 42.92 -12.78 2.21
C ASP A 98 41.52 -13.11 1.64
N PRO A 99 41.28 -12.93 0.32
CA PRO A 99 40.00 -13.22 -0.31
C PRO A 99 39.79 -14.71 -0.69
N ASN A 100 40.63 -15.65 -0.25
CA ASN A 100 40.55 -17.07 -0.67
C ASN A 100 40.44 -18.10 0.47
N ILE A 101 39.49 -17.94 1.39
CA ILE A 101 39.05 -19.06 2.23
C ILE A 101 37.78 -19.69 1.63
N ASN A 102 37.97 -20.75 0.87
CA ASN A 102 36.92 -21.71 0.55
C ASN A 102 36.54 -22.48 1.82
N LEU A 103 35.39 -22.17 2.42
CA LEU A 103 34.79 -23.04 3.44
C LEU A 103 34.02 -24.18 2.74
N PRO A 104 34.34 -25.46 3.01
CA PRO A 104 33.58 -26.56 2.46
C PRO A 104 32.19 -26.67 3.13
N ALA A 105 31.19 -27.04 2.32
CA ALA A 105 29.81 -27.20 2.75
C ALA A 105 29.63 -28.34 3.78
N GLY A 106 28.85 -28.09 4.84
CA GLY A 106 28.41 -29.15 5.73
C GLY A 106 27.76 -28.69 7.03
N LYS A 107 26.43 -28.51 7.01
CA LYS A 107 25.44 -28.59 8.10
C LYS A 107 25.76 -27.89 9.45
N ILE A 108 25.04 -26.80 9.73
CA ILE A 108 24.98 -26.13 11.03
C ILE A 108 23.74 -26.65 11.79
N PRO A 109 23.85 -27.27 12.98
CA PRO A 109 22.69 -27.64 13.78
C PRO A 109 22.15 -26.43 14.57
N VAL A 110 20.82 -26.34 14.65
CA VAL A 110 20.08 -25.37 15.47
C VAL A 110 19.82 -26.04 16.82
N PHE A 111 20.25 -25.42 17.92
CA PHE A 111 19.89 -25.84 19.28
C PHE A 111 18.76 -24.96 19.81
N ALA A 112 17.81 -25.60 20.49
CA ALA A 112 16.77 -24.95 21.27
C ALA A 112 17.37 -24.51 22.62
N ASP A 113 17.90 -23.30 22.66
CA ASP A 113 17.93 -22.50 23.88
C ASP A 113 17.73 -21.05 23.46
N GLU A 114 16.94 -20.32 24.23
CA GLU A 114 16.45 -18.96 23.99
C GLU A 114 17.57 -17.90 23.93
N ASN A 115 18.84 -18.33 24.04
CA ASN A 115 19.98 -17.51 24.39
C ASN A 115 21.19 -17.59 23.43
N VAL A 116 21.12 -18.33 22.30
CA VAL A 116 22.29 -18.54 21.40
C VAL A 116 22.00 -18.12 19.96
N LEU A 117 22.74 -17.12 19.45
CA LEU A 117 22.53 -16.56 18.10
C LEU A 117 23.41 -17.21 17.01
N SER A 118 24.55 -17.81 17.36
CA SER A 118 25.32 -18.67 16.45
C SER A 118 26.33 -19.55 17.19
N ALA A 119 26.56 -20.76 16.67
CA ALA A 119 27.68 -21.61 17.05
C ALA A 119 28.47 -22.03 15.81
N GLU A 120 29.80 -22.02 15.92
CA GLU A 120 30.73 -22.56 14.92
C GLU A 120 31.27 -23.90 15.41
N GLN A 121 31.41 -24.86 14.50
CA GLN A 121 32.05 -26.13 14.80
C GLN A 121 33.54 -26.04 14.49
N VAL A 122 34.39 -26.20 15.51
CA VAL A 122 35.85 -26.26 15.36
C VAL A 122 36.31 -27.56 16.00
N ASP A 123 36.96 -28.43 15.22
CA ASP A 123 37.52 -29.72 15.67
C ASP A 123 36.51 -30.62 16.42
N GLY A 124 35.27 -30.69 15.92
CA GLY A 124 34.20 -31.50 16.52
C GLY A 124 33.57 -30.92 17.79
N THR A 125 33.95 -29.71 18.20
CA THR A 125 33.41 -29.01 19.37
C THR A 125 32.68 -27.73 18.93
N TYR A 126 31.48 -27.48 19.47
CA TYR A 126 30.73 -26.25 19.16
C TYR A 126 31.18 -25.09 20.06
N ARG A 127 31.39 -23.91 19.46
CA ARG A 127 31.72 -22.67 20.16
C ARG A 127 30.63 -21.63 19.92
N VAL A 128 30.04 -21.09 20.99
CA VAL A 128 29.08 -19.98 20.92
C VAL A 128 29.84 -18.68 20.65
N ILE A 129 29.48 -17.97 19.58
CA ILE A 129 30.20 -16.75 19.18
C ILE A 129 29.46 -15.49 19.67
N PHE A 130 28.12 -15.50 19.71
CA PHE A 130 27.30 -14.38 20.24
C PHE A 130 25.96 -14.88 20.83
N GLY A 131 25.51 -14.27 21.93
CA GLY A 131 24.20 -14.52 22.55
C GLY A 131 23.61 -13.27 23.22
N VAL A 132 22.29 -13.23 23.42
CA VAL A 132 21.59 -12.17 24.17
C VAL A 132 20.72 -12.86 25.20
N ALA A 133 20.87 -12.51 26.48
CA ALA A 133 20.06 -13.05 27.56
C ALA A 133 18.62 -12.49 27.52
N ILE A 134 17.69 -13.15 28.22
CA ILE A 134 16.27 -12.76 28.34
C ILE A 134 16.08 -11.30 28.81
N ASP A 135 17.05 -10.74 29.55
CA ASP A 135 17.05 -9.36 30.02
C ASP A 135 17.64 -8.33 29.03
N GLY A 136 18.05 -8.77 27.84
CA GLY A 136 18.64 -7.94 26.80
C GLY A 136 20.16 -7.76 26.89
N THR A 137 20.83 -8.44 27.83
CA THR A 137 22.29 -8.33 28.00
C THR A 137 23.03 -9.13 26.93
N LEU A 138 24.01 -8.50 26.26
CA LEU A 138 24.87 -9.16 25.28
C LEU A 138 25.89 -10.07 25.98
N ILE A 139 25.86 -11.36 25.70
CA ILE A 139 26.82 -12.34 26.22
C ILE A 139 28.02 -12.36 25.26
N THR A 140 29.12 -11.72 25.66
CA THR A 140 30.39 -11.75 24.94
C THR A 140 31.47 -12.41 25.80
N GLN A 141 31.34 -13.70 26.11
CA GLN A 141 32.50 -14.44 26.62
C GLN A 141 32.41 -15.95 26.41
N LEU A 142 33.54 -16.52 25.94
CA LEU A 142 33.75 -17.94 25.73
C LEU A 142 33.57 -18.74 27.04
N ALA A 143 32.45 -19.44 27.17
CA ALA A 143 32.40 -20.69 27.89
C ALA A 143 32.29 -21.82 26.86
N VAL A 144 33.32 -22.67 26.77
CA VAL A 144 33.28 -23.89 25.96
C VAL A 144 32.28 -24.83 26.62
N VAL A 145 31.05 -24.89 26.10
CA VAL A 145 30.07 -25.88 26.54
C VAL A 145 30.34 -27.17 25.76
N THR A 146 30.91 -28.17 26.41
CA THR A 146 31.12 -29.49 25.82
C THR A 146 29.79 -30.26 25.86
N ILE A 147 28.94 -30.05 24.86
CA ILE A 147 27.75 -30.89 24.64
C ILE A 147 28.13 -31.96 23.62
N ALA A 148 28.06 -33.23 24.02
CA ALA A 148 28.21 -34.34 23.08
C ALA A 148 27.08 -34.28 22.04
N PRO A 149 27.36 -34.33 20.72
CA PRO A 149 26.31 -34.32 19.72
C PRO A 149 25.61 -35.69 19.70
N ILE A 150 24.36 -35.76 20.14
CA ILE A 150 23.52 -36.98 20.01
C ILE A 150 22.83 -37.08 18.64
N PHE A 151 22.98 -36.12 17.72
CA PHE A 151 22.16 -36.05 16.50
C PHE A 151 22.91 -36.24 15.18
N LEU A 152 23.82 -37.21 15.08
CA LEU A 152 24.42 -37.55 13.78
C LEU A 152 23.52 -38.41 12.88
N ASP A 153 22.59 -39.18 13.45
CA ASP A 153 21.81 -40.17 12.69
C ASP A 153 20.30 -39.88 12.61
N GLU A 154 19.80 -38.88 13.34
CA GLU A 154 18.36 -38.66 13.49
C GLU A 154 17.75 -37.78 12.36
N PRO A 155 16.47 -38.00 11.99
CA PRO A 155 15.82 -37.36 10.85
C PRO A 155 15.35 -35.92 11.13
N TRP A 156 15.83 -35.21 12.17
CA TRP A 156 15.25 -33.92 12.58
C TRP A 156 15.86 -32.70 11.86
N LEU A 157 14.99 -31.78 11.43
CA LEU A 157 15.31 -30.42 10.98
C LEU A 157 15.31 -29.44 12.15
N VAL A 158 14.28 -29.49 12.99
CA VAL A 158 14.18 -28.78 14.28
C VAL A 158 13.43 -29.68 15.27
N ALA A 159 13.83 -29.69 16.52
CA ALA A 159 13.16 -30.48 17.56
C ALA A 159 13.13 -29.70 18.88
N ASP A 160 11.97 -29.67 19.50
CA ASP A 160 11.79 -29.32 20.89
C ASP A 160 11.99 -30.58 21.73
N VAL A 161 12.75 -30.47 22.80
CA VAL A 161 13.14 -31.62 23.64
C VAL A 161 12.75 -31.37 25.08
N ASP A 162 12.35 -32.44 25.78
CA ASP A 162 12.08 -32.34 27.21
C ASP A 162 13.37 -32.20 28.01
N ALA A 163 13.24 -32.00 29.33
CA ALA A 163 14.38 -31.93 30.23
C ALA A 163 15.25 -33.21 30.24
N ALA A 164 14.76 -34.31 29.66
CA ALA A 164 15.50 -35.56 29.47
C ALA A 164 16.03 -35.73 28.03
N MET A 165 15.97 -34.68 27.21
CA MET A 165 16.40 -34.65 25.80
C MET A 165 15.56 -35.52 24.84
N GLY A 166 14.37 -35.96 25.25
CA GLY A 166 13.43 -36.67 24.39
C GLY A 166 12.70 -35.68 23.48
N VAL A 167 12.57 -35.98 22.18
CA VAL A 167 11.88 -35.11 21.23
C VAL A 167 10.38 -35.05 21.57
N ILE A 168 9.92 -33.88 22.02
CA ILE A 168 8.51 -33.61 22.34
C ILE A 168 7.73 -33.22 21.08
N SER A 169 8.34 -32.42 20.21
CA SER A 169 7.76 -31.98 18.93
C SER A 169 8.86 -31.53 17.98
N GLY A 170 8.60 -31.45 16.68
CA GLY A 170 9.61 -30.96 15.75
C GLY A 170 9.20 -31.04 14.30
N VAL A 171 10.14 -30.76 13.42
CA VAL A 171 10.04 -30.96 11.97
C VAL A 171 11.15 -31.90 11.58
N MET A 172 10.84 -32.95 10.82
CA MET A 172 11.84 -33.83 10.24
C MET A 172 12.53 -33.15 9.03
N LYS A 173 13.68 -33.66 8.60
CA LYS A 173 14.49 -33.16 7.46
C LYS A 173 13.72 -33.15 6.14
N ASP A 174 12.69 -33.99 6.03
CA ASP A 174 11.77 -34.03 4.90
C ASP A 174 10.60 -33.02 5.01
N GLY A 175 10.57 -32.21 6.08
CA GLY A 175 9.53 -31.22 6.34
C GLY A 175 8.31 -31.76 7.10
N THR A 176 8.28 -33.06 7.44
CA THR A 176 7.14 -33.66 8.15
C THR A 176 7.10 -33.18 9.60
N PRO A 177 5.97 -32.59 10.06
CA PRO A 177 5.83 -32.23 11.46
C PRO A 177 5.68 -33.48 12.33
N TYR A 178 6.37 -33.50 13.47
CA TYR A 178 6.19 -34.50 14.52
C TYR A 178 5.38 -33.87 15.66
N PRO A 179 4.14 -34.33 15.88
CA PRO A 179 3.26 -33.72 16.84
C PRO A 179 3.65 -34.08 18.28
N ARG A 180 3.45 -33.12 19.18
CA ARG A 180 3.42 -33.36 20.63
C ARG A 180 2.15 -34.13 20.98
N ALA A 181 2.21 -34.90 22.07
CA ALA A 181 1.02 -35.13 22.87
C ALA A 181 0.63 -33.79 23.55
N ALA A 182 -0.08 -32.92 22.82
CA ALA A 182 -0.60 -31.59 23.22
C ALA A 182 0.41 -30.41 23.37
N ILE A 183 0.87 -29.82 22.26
CA ILE A 183 1.23 -28.39 22.21
C ILE A 183 -0.10 -27.62 22.29
N PRO A 184 -0.25 -26.58 23.13
CA PRO A 184 -1.44 -25.72 23.03
C PRO A 184 -1.56 -25.16 21.60
N GLU A 185 -2.75 -25.20 21.01
CA GLU A 185 -3.09 -24.79 19.62
C GLU A 185 -2.58 -23.38 19.21
N GLN A 186 -2.03 -22.62 20.16
CA GLN A 186 -1.58 -21.24 20.02
C GLN A 186 -0.07 -21.02 20.00
N VAL A 187 0.77 -22.06 20.16
CA VAL A 187 2.23 -21.89 20.07
C VAL A 187 2.69 -22.05 18.63
N TRP A 188 3.21 -20.95 18.05
CA TRP A 188 3.77 -20.94 16.70
C TRP A 188 5.30 -20.94 16.75
N MET A 189 5.90 -22.02 16.27
CA MET A 189 7.35 -22.22 16.24
C MET A 189 7.93 -21.82 14.89
N PRO A 190 8.77 -20.77 14.81
CA PRO A 190 9.37 -20.35 13.56
C PRO A 190 10.48 -21.33 13.12
N TYR A 191 10.61 -21.52 11.81
CA TYR A 191 11.69 -22.31 11.21
C TYR A 191 11.94 -21.87 9.76
N ILE A 192 13.03 -22.36 9.17
CA ILE A 192 13.33 -22.18 7.74
C ILE A 192 12.95 -23.48 7.00
N ASP A 193 12.06 -23.40 6.02
CA ASP A 193 11.63 -24.57 5.25
C ASP A 193 12.71 -25.03 4.24
N ALA A 194 12.50 -26.19 3.63
CA ALA A 194 13.45 -26.77 2.66
C ALA A 194 13.67 -25.90 1.41
N ALA A 195 12.75 -24.96 1.12
CA ALA A 195 12.87 -23.99 0.04
C ALA A 195 13.51 -22.67 0.50
N GLY A 196 13.96 -22.58 1.76
CA GLY A 196 14.59 -21.40 2.33
C GLY A 196 13.61 -20.31 2.76
N ASN A 197 12.31 -20.60 2.86
CA ASN A 197 11.32 -19.61 3.32
C ASN A 197 11.27 -19.56 4.85
N VAL A 198 10.87 -18.41 5.38
CA VAL A 198 10.52 -18.30 6.81
C VAL A 198 9.11 -18.83 6.99
N ALA A 199 8.95 -19.85 7.83
CA ALA A 199 7.70 -20.50 8.13
C ALA A 199 7.46 -20.59 9.64
N VAL A 200 6.22 -20.85 10.04
CA VAL A 200 5.83 -21.15 11.41
C VAL A 200 5.06 -22.45 11.47
N LEU A 201 5.32 -23.24 12.50
CA LEU A 201 4.65 -24.50 12.77
C LEU A 201 3.71 -24.36 13.96
N SER A 202 2.51 -24.93 13.82
CA SER A 202 1.60 -25.29 14.91
C SER A 202 1.40 -26.81 14.91
N GLU A 203 0.69 -27.37 15.90
CA GLU A 203 0.44 -28.82 16.00
C GLU A 203 -0.02 -29.48 14.70
N THR A 204 -0.87 -28.79 13.95
CA THR A 204 -1.64 -29.38 12.85
C THR A 204 -1.26 -28.83 11.49
N ARG A 205 -0.44 -27.77 11.43
CA ARG A 205 -0.11 -27.10 10.17
C ARG A 205 1.18 -26.29 10.24
N SER A 206 1.87 -26.23 9.12
CA SER A 206 2.91 -25.26 8.82
C SER A 206 2.36 -24.15 7.92
N VAL A 207 2.75 -22.91 8.21
CA VAL A 207 2.37 -21.72 7.44
C VAL A 207 3.63 -20.97 7.01
N ARG A 208 3.76 -20.70 5.72
CA ARG A 208 4.81 -19.81 5.20
C ARG A 208 4.50 -18.37 5.58
N VAL A 209 5.41 -17.74 6.30
CA VAL A 209 5.28 -16.35 6.78
C VAL A 209 5.89 -15.35 5.82
N ALA A 210 7.03 -15.70 5.22
CA ALA A 210 7.71 -14.84 4.26
C ALA A 210 8.62 -15.64 3.33
N LYS A 211 8.73 -15.16 2.09
CA LYS A 211 9.86 -15.49 1.21
C LYS A 211 10.93 -14.41 1.39
N PRO A 212 12.14 -14.76 1.85
CA PRO A 212 13.24 -13.79 1.95
C PRO A 212 13.50 -13.15 0.59
N GLN A 213 13.67 -11.82 0.57
CA GLN A 213 13.91 -11.10 -0.69
C GLN A 213 15.40 -11.09 -1.09
N GLY A 214 16.28 -11.53 -0.18
CA GLY A 214 17.70 -11.73 -0.44
C GLY A 214 18.26 -12.92 0.35
N THR A 215 19.55 -12.89 0.69
CA THR A 215 20.18 -14.00 1.41
C THR A 215 19.81 -13.93 2.89
N LEU A 216 19.22 -15.00 3.43
CA LEU A 216 19.00 -15.11 4.87
C LEU A 216 20.37 -15.16 5.57
N ARG A 217 20.62 -14.19 6.46
CA ARG A 217 21.83 -14.18 7.29
C ARG A 217 21.63 -14.77 8.68
N SER A 218 20.38 -14.92 9.11
CA SER A 218 20.05 -15.60 10.36
C SER A 218 19.81 -17.09 10.11
N ALA A 219 20.50 -17.95 10.86
CA ALA A 219 20.31 -19.41 10.81
C ALA A 219 18.93 -19.87 11.35
N ALA A 220 18.19 -18.98 12.03
CA ALA A 220 16.86 -19.23 12.53
C ALA A 220 16.03 -17.93 12.54
N ALA A 221 14.71 -18.07 12.40
CA ALA A 221 13.76 -17.03 12.76
C ALA A 221 13.41 -17.19 14.26
N ILE A 222 13.27 -16.09 15.00
CA ILE A 222 13.07 -16.10 16.46
C ILE A 222 11.64 -15.69 16.77
N SER A 223 10.97 -16.35 17.71
CA SER A 223 9.61 -15.99 18.17
C SER A 223 9.66 -15.49 19.60
N ALA A 224 9.18 -14.27 19.83
CA ALA A 224 8.99 -13.70 21.16
C ALA A 224 7.67 -12.93 21.21
N GLY A 225 6.81 -13.22 22.18
CA GLY A 225 5.52 -12.53 22.35
C GLY A 225 4.58 -12.65 21.13
N GLY A 226 4.67 -13.76 20.39
CA GLY A 226 3.92 -13.94 19.14
C GLY A 226 4.46 -13.12 17.96
N ILE A 227 5.71 -12.63 18.03
CA ILE A 227 6.37 -11.96 16.91
C ILE A 227 7.54 -12.81 16.43
N VAL A 228 7.46 -13.27 15.19
CA VAL A 228 8.54 -13.95 14.45
C VAL A 228 9.44 -12.90 13.81
N SER A 229 10.73 -12.94 14.09
CA SER A 229 11.71 -11.99 13.53
C SER A 229 12.81 -12.73 12.76
N TRP A 230 13.29 -12.15 11.65
CA TRP A 230 14.40 -12.70 10.85
C TRP A 230 15.23 -11.59 10.23
N ALA A 231 16.48 -11.88 9.87
CA ALA A 231 17.38 -10.94 9.21
C ALA A 231 17.49 -11.26 7.71
N ASP A 232 17.07 -10.31 6.87
CA ASP A 232 17.04 -10.45 5.40
C ASP A 232 18.08 -9.53 4.76
N ASP A 233 19.06 -10.09 4.05
CA ASP A 233 20.09 -9.31 3.36
C ASP A 233 19.72 -9.07 1.89
N GLN A 234 19.24 -7.87 1.61
CA GLN A 234 18.86 -7.39 0.27
C GLN A 234 20.05 -6.98 -0.61
N GLY A 235 21.30 -7.29 -0.24
CA GLY A 235 22.50 -6.81 -0.91
C GLY A 235 22.83 -5.34 -0.59
N GLY A 236 22.27 -4.82 0.50
CA GLY A 236 22.58 -3.49 1.03
C GLY A 236 23.70 -3.54 2.07
N ALA A 237 24.15 -2.37 2.54
CA ALA A 237 25.22 -2.29 3.56
C ALA A 237 24.86 -2.93 4.91
N ARG A 238 23.56 -3.19 5.18
CA ARG A 238 23.08 -3.81 6.41
C ARG A 238 21.88 -4.71 6.14
N PRO A 239 21.80 -5.91 6.75
CA PRO A 239 20.60 -6.75 6.70
C PRO A 239 19.43 -6.03 7.39
N GLU A 240 18.22 -6.25 6.88
CA GLU A 240 17.00 -5.68 7.44
C GLU A 240 16.38 -6.66 8.46
N LEU A 241 16.13 -6.19 9.70
CA LEU A 241 15.37 -6.95 10.67
C LEU A 241 13.89 -6.91 10.31
N ARG A 242 13.36 -8.04 9.90
CA ARG A 242 11.97 -8.26 9.53
C ARG A 242 11.19 -8.86 10.69
N LYS A 243 9.88 -8.62 10.73
CA LYS A 243 8.99 -9.04 11.82
C LYS A 243 7.64 -9.51 11.31
N PHE A 244 7.05 -10.54 11.90
CA PHE A 244 5.70 -11.00 11.63
C PHE A 244 4.95 -11.36 12.90
N ASN A 245 3.71 -10.91 13.03
CA ASN A 245 2.92 -11.18 14.22
C ASN A 245 2.02 -12.42 13.99
N VAL A 246 2.34 -13.51 14.66
CA VAL A 246 1.58 -14.77 14.61
C VAL A 246 0.25 -14.73 15.37
N SER A 247 0.01 -13.72 16.21
CA SER A 247 -1.28 -13.51 16.90
C SER A 247 -2.32 -12.73 16.06
N GLY A 248 -2.08 -12.57 14.76
CA GLY A 248 -2.48 -11.42 13.92
C GLY A 248 -3.97 -11.15 13.61
N PHE A 249 -4.94 -11.69 14.35
CA PHE A 249 -6.37 -11.46 14.13
C PHE A 249 -7.10 -10.88 15.34
N ALA A 250 -6.69 -9.72 15.84
CA ALA A 250 -7.45 -9.07 16.91
C ALA A 250 -8.87 -8.62 16.47
N SER A 251 -9.15 -8.46 15.16
CA SER A 251 -10.38 -7.81 14.67
C SER A 251 -11.22 -8.58 13.65
N VAL A 252 -10.77 -9.73 13.13
CA VAL A 252 -11.55 -10.47 12.11
C VAL A 252 -12.50 -11.43 12.81
N PRO A 253 -13.84 -11.27 12.67
CA PRO A 253 -14.78 -12.16 13.32
C PRO A 253 -14.62 -13.61 12.84
N SER A 254 -14.81 -14.58 13.74
CA SER A 254 -14.74 -16.01 13.40
C SER A 254 -15.74 -16.47 12.34
N ALA A 255 -16.79 -15.68 12.09
CA ALA A 255 -17.73 -15.90 11.00
C ALA A 255 -17.13 -15.67 9.60
N ILE A 256 -15.99 -14.99 9.50
CA ILE A 256 -15.29 -14.76 8.24
C ILE A 256 -14.43 -15.97 7.92
N THR A 257 -14.79 -16.69 6.87
CA THR A 257 -14.07 -17.89 6.40
C THR A 257 -13.27 -17.61 5.12
N ARG A 258 -13.45 -16.44 4.53
CA ARG A 258 -12.77 -16.01 3.30
C ARG A 258 -12.49 -14.52 3.34
N LEU A 259 -11.32 -14.11 2.86
CA LEU A 259 -10.92 -12.72 2.73
C LEU A 259 -10.64 -12.43 1.26
N VAL A 260 -11.27 -11.39 0.71
CA VAL A 260 -10.95 -10.87 -0.62
C VAL A 260 -10.05 -9.66 -0.40
N MET A 261 -8.83 -9.68 -0.91
CA MET A 261 -7.94 -8.51 -0.87
C MET A 261 -7.92 -7.82 -2.22
N ILE A 262 -8.05 -6.49 -2.21
CA ILE A 262 -7.92 -5.62 -3.38
C ILE A 262 -6.80 -4.62 -3.10
N PRO A 263 -5.56 -4.86 -3.57
CA PRO A 263 -4.50 -3.87 -3.50
C PRO A 263 -4.76 -2.74 -4.50
N GLN A 264 -4.41 -1.52 -4.13
CA GLN A 264 -4.41 -0.35 -5.01
C GLN A 264 -2.97 0.05 -5.34
N MET A 265 -2.71 0.21 -6.64
CA MET A 265 -1.47 0.72 -7.21
C MET A 265 -1.74 2.03 -7.93
N GLY A 266 -0.69 2.82 -8.15
CA GLY A 266 -0.75 4.02 -8.95
C GLY A 266 0.00 5.20 -8.35
N GLN A 267 -0.54 6.40 -8.53
CA GLN A 267 0.15 7.65 -8.19
C GLN A 267 -0.61 8.55 -7.19
N SER A 268 -0.41 9.88 -7.24
CA SER A 268 -0.91 10.82 -6.22
C SER A 268 -2.42 10.71 -5.96
N ASN A 269 -3.22 10.60 -7.02
CA ASN A 269 -4.66 10.37 -6.91
C ASN A 269 -5.02 9.00 -6.32
N GLY A 270 -4.12 8.01 -6.34
CA GLY A 270 -4.28 6.71 -5.69
C GLY A 270 -3.81 6.66 -4.23
N ILE A 271 -2.93 7.58 -3.80
CA ILE A 271 -2.58 7.71 -2.38
C ILE A 271 -3.78 8.26 -1.62
N GLY A 272 -4.48 9.22 -2.21
CA GLY A 272 -5.69 9.84 -1.68
C GLY A 272 -5.67 11.37 -1.81
N SER A 273 -6.66 12.06 -1.24
CA SER A 273 -6.82 13.52 -1.33
C SER A 273 -5.92 14.25 -0.33
N GLY A 274 -4.59 14.20 -0.53
CA GLY A 274 -3.66 14.95 0.31
C GLY A 274 -4.05 16.43 0.36
N GLY A 275 -3.94 17.09 1.51
CA GLY A 275 -4.39 18.48 1.69
C GLY A 275 -5.88 18.65 1.99
N CYS A 276 -6.66 17.57 2.05
CA CYS A 276 -8.08 17.60 2.41
C CYS A 276 -8.35 16.64 3.58
N PRO A 277 -9.16 17.01 4.58
CA PRO A 277 -9.51 16.11 5.68
C PRO A 277 -10.25 14.86 5.19
N SER A 278 -10.02 13.72 5.84
CA SER A 278 -10.80 12.50 5.62
C SER A 278 -12.25 12.72 6.03
N VAL A 279 -13.17 12.24 5.20
CA VAL A 279 -14.61 12.27 5.46
C VAL A 279 -15.10 10.96 6.10
N THR A 280 -14.38 9.86 5.92
CA THR A 280 -14.75 8.54 6.44
C THR A 280 -13.91 8.15 7.66
N ARG A 281 -14.09 8.88 8.76
CA ARG A 281 -13.31 8.71 10.01
C ARG A 281 -13.77 7.59 10.93
N THR A 282 -14.85 6.91 10.57
CA THR A 282 -15.39 5.78 11.31
C THR A 282 -15.25 4.50 10.50
N PRO A 283 -15.10 3.33 11.15
CA PRO A 283 -15.10 2.03 10.49
C PRO A 283 -16.18 1.88 9.42
N VAL A 284 -15.74 1.61 8.19
CA VAL A 284 -16.56 1.24 7.04
C VAL A 284 -16.94 -0.22 7.19
N ARG A 285 -18.23 -0.53 7.25
CA ARG A 285 -18.72 -1.92 7.37
C ARG A 285 -17.95 -2.71 8.46
N PRO A 286 -18.04 -2.31 9.74
CA PRO A 286 -17.26 -2.91 10.83
C PRO A 286 -17.36 -4.44 10.85
N GLY A 287 -16.23 -5.12 11.03
CA GLY A 287 -16.12 -6.59 11.01
C GLY A 287 -16.24 -7.22 9.62
N ARG A 288 -16.34 -6.42 8.54
CA ARG A 288 -16.46 -6.91 7.17
C ARG A 288 -15.48 -6.25 6.20
N ALA A 289 -15.15 -4.98 6.36
CA ALA A 289 -14.09 -4.33 5.60
C ALA A 289 -12.90 -3.98 6.50
N PHE A 290 -11.72 -4.33 6.02
CA PHE A 290 -10.47 -4.33 6.77
C PHE A 290 -9.38 -3.56 6.02
N MET A 291 -8.44 -3.06 6.80
CA MET A 291 -7.14 -2.55 6.35
C MET A 291 -6.04 -3.20 7.18
N PHE A 292 -4.79 -3.02 6.77
CA PHE A 292 -3.68 -3.34 7.65
C PHE A 292 -3.60 -2.33 8.81
N ASN A 293 -2.94 -2.69 9.90
CA ASN A 293 -2.77 -1.82 11.07
C ASN A 293 -1.97 -0.54 10.81
N GLY A 294 -1.23 -0.46 9.70
CA GLY A 294 -0.63 0.77 9.20
C GLY A 294 -1.63 1.76 8.60
N GLY A 295 -2.90 1.37 8.47
CA GLY A 295 -3.97 2.15 7.86
C GLY A 295 -4.28 1.72 6.43
N ALA A 296 -5.26 2.40 5.82
CA ALA A 296 -5.62 2.26 4.42
C ALA A 296 -4.42 2.54 3.48
N ARG A 297 -3.52 3.43 3.90
CA ARG A 297 -2.28 3.78 3.21
C ARG A 297 -1.10 3.05 3.83
N VAL A 298 -0.52 2.10 3.11
CA VAL A 298 0.69 1.42 3.55
C VAL A 298 1.89 2.15 2.94
N VAL A 299 2.22 3.31 3.52
CA VAL A 299 3.28 4.21 3.03
C VAL A 299 4.68 3.73 3.37
N GLN A 300 5.65 4.05 2.51
CA GLN A 300 7.08 3.88 2.77
C GLN A 300 7.56 4.97 3.73
N GLY A 301 8.22 4.61 4.83
CA GLY A 301 8.93 5.55 5.70
C GLY A 301 8.47 5.52 7.16
N ASP A 302 9.42 5.80 8.06
CA ASP A 302 9.13 6.01 9.46
C ASP A 302 8.25 7.25 9.63
N ALA A 303 7.29 7.19 10.55
CA ALA A 303 6.49 8.32 11.01
C ALA A 303 7.35 9.51 11.51
N THR A 304 8.64 9.27 11.75
CA THR A 304 9.64 10.27 12.14
C THR A 304 10.39 10.92 10.98
N LEU A 305 10.21 10.44 9.74
CA LEU A 305 10.87 11.01 8.56
C LEU A 305 9.97 12.08 7.94
N ASN A 306 10.48 13.31 7.95
CA ASN A 306 9.86 14.50 7.38
C ASN A 306 9.33 14.23 5.95
N ASN A 307 8.09 14.68 5.72
CA ASN A 307 7.18 14.40 4.60
C ASN A 307 7.70 14.55 3.15
N TRP A 308 8.95 14.94 2.93
CA TRP A 308 9.55 15.06 1.60
C TRP A 308 10.26 13.77 1.13
N GLU A 309 10.71 12.92 2.06
CA GLU A 309 11.40 11.65 1.75
C GLU A 309 10.45 10.46 1.48
N GLN A 310 9.13 10.67 1.57
CA GLN A 310 8.13 9.63 1.26
C GLN A 310 7.70 9.62 -0.22
N GLY A 311 8.09 10.65 -0.98
CA GLY A 311 7.87 10.78 -2.43
C GLY A 311 9.13 11.16 -3.20
N SER A 312 10.14 11.74 -2.54
CA SER A 312 11.50 11.65 -3.04
C SER A 312 12.02 10.28 -2.66
N ALA A 313 12.65 9.60 -3.60
CA ALA A 313 13.67 8.64 -3.27
C ALA A 313 14.49 9.07 -2.05
N ASN A 314 15.08 8.11 -1.32
CA ASN A 314 16.22 8.45 -0.47
C ASN A 314 17.21 9.33 -1.27
N ASN A 315 18.17 10.00 -0.61
CA ASN A 315 19.17 10.85 -1.28
C ASN A 315 19.97 10.15 -2.44
N ASN A 316 19.69 8.87 -2.73
CA ASN A 316 20.20 8.02 -3.81
C ASN A 316 19.16 7.49 -4.83
N GLY A 317 17.91 7.99 -4.92
CA GLY A 317 17.00 7.54 -5.98
C GLY A 317 16.17 6.26 -5.68
N GLN A 318 16.28 5.65 -4.50
CA GLN A 318 15.61 4.38 -4.18
C GLN A 318 14.37 4.54 -3.28
N LEU A 319 13.24 4.05 -3.79
CA LEU A 319 12.00 3.80 -3.04
C LEU A 319 12.22 2.61 -2.08
N ARG A 320 11.81 2.73 -0.81
CA ARG A 320 12.08 1.73 0.25
C ARG A 320 11.00 0.65 0.32
N SER A 321 11.28 -0.48 0.95
CA SER A 321 10.23 -1.46 1.22
C SER A 321 9.25 -0.95 2.30
N ILE A 322 7.98 -1.38 2.24
CA ILE A 322 7.01 -1.12 3.32
C ILE A 322 7.52 -1.68 4.65
N LEU A 323 7.19 -1.04 5.78
CA LEU A 323 7.64 -1.53 7.08
C LEU A 323 6.74 -2.67 7.55
N ASP A 324 7.33 -3.76 8.04
CA ASP A 324 6.55 -4.89 8.55
C ASP A 324 5.54 -4.49 9.62
N ARG A 325 5.89 -3.49 10.45
CA ARG A 325 5.02 -2.96 11.50
C ARG A 325 3.68 -2.43 10.99
N GLN A 326 3.58 -2.04 9.71
CA GLN A 326 2.37 -1.50 9.08
C GLN A 326 1.46 -2.58 8.53
N ILE A 327 1.92 -3.83 8.47
CA ILE A 327 1.20 -4.97 7.90
C ILE A 327 1.18 -6.17 8.87
N LEU A 328 1.25 -5.91 10.18
CA LEU A 328 1.29 -6.97 11.19
C LEU A 328 -0.07 -7.61 11.43
N THR A 329 -1.12 -6.78 11.45
CA THR A 329 -2.47 -7.23 11.79
C THR A 329 -3.48 -6.56 10.88
N LEU A 330 -4.69 -7.12 10.86
CA LEU A 330 -5.85 -6.48 10.25
C LEU A 330 -6.60 -5.69 11.32
N THR A 331 -7.25 -4.61 10.89
CA THR A 331 -8.18 -3.80 11.67
C THR A 331 -9.33 -3.35 10.76
N ASP A 332 -10.43 -2.87 11.31
CA ASP A 332 -11.53 -2.33 10.51
C ASP A 332 -11.04 -1.17 9.64
N LEU A 333 -11.51 -1.12 8.39
CA LEU A 333 -11.14 -0.07 7.45
C LEU A 333 -11.79 1.26 7.86
N PHE A 334 -10.97 2.29 8.06
CA PHE A 334 -11.40 3.68 8.15
C PHE A 334 -10.31 4.58 7.61
N GLU A 335 -10.66 5.82 7.28
CA GLU A 335 -9.71 6.83 6.84
C GLU A 335 -9.24 7.62 8.05
N ALA A 336 -7.94 7.52 8.32
CA ALA A 336 -7.29 8.33 9.34
C ALA A 336 -6.59 9.51 8.68
N ASP A 337 -6.91 10.72 9.11
CA ASP A 337 -5.96 11.83 9.03
C ASP A 337 -4.82 11.44 9.96
N VAL A 338 -3.74 10.86 9.41
CA VAL A 338 -2.73 10.09 10.15
C VAL A 338 -2.39 10.71 11.52
N LEU A 339 -2.45 9.88 12.56
CA LEU A 339 -2.05 10.12 13.96
C LEU A 339 -0.54 10.35 14.14
N VAL A 340 0.10 11.09 13.24
CA VAL A 340 1.53 11.40 13.30
C VAL A 340 1.72 12.89 13.08
N SER A 341 1.73 13.58 14.22
CA SER A 341 2.04 15.00 14.43
C SER A 341 1.20 16.00 13.62
N ALA A 342 0.80 17.08 14.27
CA ALA A 342 -0.05 18.15 13.74
C ALA A 342 0.56 18.96 12.56
N GLN A 343 1.49 18.39 11.80
CA GLN A 343 2.24 19.06 10.73
C GLN A 343 2.13 18.41 9.34
N SER A 344 1.45 17.27 9.17
CA SER A 344 1.26 16.69 7.83
C SER A 344 -0.18 16.80 7.35
N ASN A 345 -0.52 17.95 6.76
CA ASN A 345 -1.76 18.16 6.01
C ASN A 345 -1.82 17.27 4.74
N TRP A 346 -1.11 16.15 4.68
CA TRP A 346 -0.83 15.37 3.47
C TRP A 346 -1.63 14.08 3.36
N TYR A 347 -2.35 13.70 4.41
CA TYR A 347 -3.17 12.49 4.43
C TYR A 347 -4.65 12.89 4.57
N GLY A 348 -5.47 12.33 3.69
CA GLY A 348 -6.90 12.61 3.59
C GLY A 348 -7.68 11.35 3.25
N GLU A 349 -8.81 11.50 2.58
CA GLU A 349 -9.60 10.37 2.11
C GLU A 349 -8.87 9.58 1.01
N THR A 350 -8.91 8.25 1.03
CA THR A 350 -8.55 7.41 -0.14
C THR A 350 -9.80 6.94 -0.87
N SER A 351 -9.66 6.34 -2.06
CA SER A 351 -10.83 5.71 -2.70
C SER A 351 -11.24 4.39 -2.04
N LEU A 352 -10.42 3.86 -1.12
CA LEU A 352 -10.65 2.54 -0.54
C LEU A 352 -11.88 2.49 0.35
N SER A 353 -12.18 3.56 1.09
CA SER A 353 -13.38 3.66 1.92
C SER A 353 -14.67 3.55 1.10
N GLY A 354 -14.76 4.29 -0.01
CA GLY A 354 -15.89 4.25 -0.94
C GLY A 354 -16.00 2.90 -1.64
N ALA A 355 -14.86 2.35 -2.06
CA ALA A 355 -14.83 1.04 -2.72
C ALA A 355 -15.29 -0.07 -1.77
N ALA A 356 -14.85 -0.05 -0.52
CA ALA A 356 -15.32 -0.99 0.48
C ALA A 356 -16.81 -0.83 0.81
N TRP A 357 -17.32 0.40 0.85
CA TRP A 357 -18.74 0.67 1.07
C TRP A 357 -19.63 0.01 0.01
N SER A 358 -19.25 0.15 -1.27
CA SER A 358 -20.00 -0.38 -2.42
C SER A 358 -19.80 -1.87 -2.64
N MET A 359 -18.58 -2.39 -2.43
CA MET A 359 -18.26 -3.79 -2.72
C MET A 359 -18.76 -4.75 -1.63
N THR A 360 -18.59 -4.40 -0.35
CA THR A 360 -18.88 -5.32 0.78
C THR A 360 -20.32 -5.87 0.78
N PRO A 361 -21.38 -5.08 0.48
CA PRO A 361 -22.75 -5.59 0.39
C PRO A 361 -22.97 -6.66 -0.69
N THR A 362 -22.10 -6.72 -1.70
CA THR A 362 -22.15 -7.74 -2.76
C THR A 362 -21.51 -9.07 -2.33
N LEU A 363 -20.82 -9.09 -1.19
CA LEU A 363 -20.12 -10.26 -0.67
C LEU A 363 -21.00 -11.03 0.32
N ALA A 364 -20.99 -12.37 0.21
CA ALA A 364 -21.65 -13.25 1.18
C ALA A 364 -21.19 -12.95 2.62
N SER A 365 -22.04 -13.21 3.60
CA SER A 365 -21.84 -12.75 4.99
C SER A 365 -20.54 -13.22 5.66
N ASN A 366 -20.01 -14.36 5.20
CA ASN A 366 -18.77 -14.98 5.66
C ASN A 366 -17.52 -14.54 4.88
N ILE A 367 -17.63 -13.53 4.01
CA ILE A 367 -16.54 -13.00 3.20
C ILE A 367 -16.19 -11.59 3.67
N GLY A 368 -14.95 -11.39 4.10
CA GLY A 368 -14.37 -10.08 4.40
C GLY A 368 -13.71 -9.45 3.18
N LEU A 369 -13.49 -8.13 3.23
CA LEU A 369 -12.78 -7.36 2.22
C LEU A 369 -11.57 -6.66 2.84
N LEU A 370 -10.37 -6.90 2.34
CA LEU A 370 -9.13 -6.21 2.74
C LEU A 370 -8.71 -5.22 1.65
N MET A 371 -8.54 -3.97 2.03
CA MET A 371 -8.17 -2.88 1.13
C MET A 371 -6.88 -2.22 1.62
N ALA A 372 -5.95 -1.94 0.69
CA ALA A 372 -4.73 -1.20 0.99
C ALA A 372 -4.17 -0.52 -0.26
N THR A 373 -3.69 0.71 -0.12
CA THR A 373 -3.02 1.44 -1.22
C THR A 373 -1.51 1.47 -1.03
N PHE A 374 -0.82 1.23 -2.14
CA PHE A 374 0.63 1.24 -2.32
C PHE A 374 1.05 2.29 -3.37
N ALA A 375 0.13 3.17 -3.74
CA ALA A 375 0.38 4.25 -4.69
C ALA A 375 1.43 5.23 -4.15
N ILE A 376 2.17 5.89 -5.05
CA ILE A 376 3.19 6.88 -4.69
C ILE A 376 3.07 8.13 -5.58
N GLY A 377 3.12 9.31 -4.98
CA GLY A 377 2.92 10.58 -5.67
C GLY A 377 3.88 10.74 -6.84
N GLY A 378 3.34 11.05 -8.02
CA GLY A 378 4.14 11.25 -9.24
C GLY A 378 4.75 9.98 -9.85
N ALA A 379 4.43 8.78 -9.35
CA ALA A 379 4.98 7.54 -9.88
C ALA A 379 4.53 7.26 -11.32
N SER A 380 5.49 6.99 -12.20
CA SER A 380 5.24 6.45 -13.54
C SER A 380 4.90 4.96 -13.50
N LEU A 381 4.41 4.42 -14.62
CA LEU A 381 4.27 2.98 -14.81
C LEU A 381 5.63 2.27 -14.69
N SER A 382 6.71 2.85 -15.21
CA SER A 382 8.05 2.24 -15.16
C SER A 382 8.56 2.03 -13.73
N GLN A 383 8.18 2.89 -12.79
CA GLN A 383 8.53 2.78 -11.37
C GLN A 383 7.70 1.73 -10.61
N GLN A 384 6.70 1.14 -11.27
CA GLN A 384 5.78 0.14 -10.71
C GLN A 384 5.92 -1.24 -11.35
N MET A 385 6.83 -1.40 -12.31
CA MET A 385 7.08 -2.65 -13.00
C MET A 385 7.67 -3.72 -12.06
N PRO A 386 7.58 -5.02 -12.42
CA PRO A 386 8.24 -6.10 -11.69
C PRO A 386 9.71 -5.80 -11.40
N GLY A 387 10.14 -6.12 -10.18
CA GLY A 387 11.49 -5.80 -9.69
C GLY A 387 11.61 -4.43 -9.00
N SER A 388 10.69 -3.49 -9.27
CA SER A 388 10.63 -2.21 -8.55
C SER A 388 10.23 -2.39 -7.08
N ALA A 389 10.58 -1.41 -6.24
CA ALA A 389 10.16 -1.41 -4.84
C ALA A 389 8.63 -1.34 -4.69
N MET A 390 7.94 -0.57 -5.54
CA MET A 390 6.48 -0.45 -5.49
C MET A 390 5.79 -1.78 -5.78
N TYR A 391 6.24 -2.48 -6.83
CA TYR A 391 5.74 -3.82 -7.14
C TYR A 391 5.99 -4.80 -5.98
N LYS A 392 7.23 -4.83 -5.47
CA LYS A 392 7.61 -5.69 -4.34
C LYS A 392 6.77 -5.42 -3.08
N ASN A 393 6.35 -4.18 -2.84
CA ASN A 393 5.49 -3.83 -1.70
C ASN A 393 4.10 -4.44 -1.82
N VAL A 394 3.50 -4.41 -3.02
CA VAL A 394 2.20 -5.05 -3.27
C VAL A 394 2.30 -6.55 -3.06
N ILE A 395 3.29 -7.20 -3.68
CA ILE A 395 3.50 -8.65 -3.54
C ILE A 395 3.72 -9.03 -2.07
N ARG A 396 4.55 -8.27 -1.35
CA ARG A 396 4.79 -8.50 0.08
C ARG A 396 3.53 -8.36 0.92
N ALA A 397 2.66 -7.40 0.62
CA ALA A 397 1.39 -7.26 1.33
C ALA A 397 0.44 -8.44 1.04
N VAL A 398 0.44 -8.97 -0.19
CA VAL A 398 -0.33 -10.17 -0.54
C VAL A 398 0.22 -11.41 0.18
N GLU A 399 1.55 -11.60 0.22
CA GLU A 399 2.19 -12.66 1.02
C GLU A 399 1.79 -12.56 2.50
N ARG A 400 1.79 -11.33 3.03
CA ARG A 400 1.42 -11.07 4.41
C ARG A 400 -0.04 -11.39 4.69
N ALA A 401 -0.94 -10.95 3.82
CA ALA A 401 -2.36 -11.28 3.93
C ALA A 401 -2.58 -12.79 3.86
N LYS A 402 -1.82 -13.51 3.02
CA LYS A 402 -1.90 -14.98 2.89
C LYS A 402 -1.45 -15.66 4.17
N ALA A 403 -0.30 -15.28 4.70
CA ALA A 403 0.22 -15.82 5.96
C ALA A 403 -0.77 -15.60 7.11
N LEU A 404 -1.34 -14.41 7.23
CA LEU A 404 -2.43 -14.17 8.17
C LEU A 404 -3.58 -15.15 7.89
N CYS A 405 -4.17 -15.13 6.69
CA CYS A 405 -5.33 -15.98 6.37
C CYS A 405 -5.10 -17.47 6.68
N ASP A 406 -3.94 -18.01 6.31
CA ASP A 406 -3.57 -19.41 6.58
C ASP A 406 -3.53 -19.74 8.07
N MET A 407 -3.12 -18.80 8.90
CA MET A 407 -3.10 -18.95 10.35
C MET A 407 -4.49 -18.85 10.99
N ALA A 408 -5.45 -18.17 10.36
CA ALA A 408 -6.85 -18.21 10.81
C ALA A 408 -7.66 -19.35 10.16
N GLY A 409 -7.09 -20.10 9.21
CA GLY A 409 -7.87 -21.04 8.41
C GLY A 409 -8.87 -20.35 7.46
N ILE A 410 -8.57 -19.11 7.08
CA ILE A 410 -9.33 -18.29 6.14
C ILE A 410 -8.74 -18.47 4.75
N VAL A 411 -9.58 -18.54 3.71
CA VAL A 411 -9.09 -18.54 2.32
C VAL A 411 -8.87 -17.11 1.84
N LEU A 412 -7.68 -16.80 1.33
CA LEU A 412 -7.39 -15.51 0.68
C LEU A 412 -7.71 -15.58 -0.83
N GLU A 413 -8.41 -14.59 -1.34
CA GLU A 413 -8.59 -14.32 -2.78
C GLU A 413 -8.06 -12.92 -3.14
N VAL A 414 -7.45 -12.79 -4.31
CA VAL A 414 -7.02 -11.48 -4.85
C VAL A 414 -7.44 -11.39 -6.32
N PRO A 415 -8.73 -11.11 -6.60
CA PRO A 415 -9.28 -11.20 -7.96
C PRO A 415 -8.93 -10.00 -8.85
N ALA A 416 -8.53 -8.88 -8.25
CA ALA A 416 -8.29 -7.64 -8.96
C ALA A 416 -7.31 -6.73 -8.21
N VAL A 417 -6.70 -5.81 -8.96
CA VAL A 417 -5.87 -4.70 -8.48
C VAL A 417 -6.50 -3.40 -8.96
N LEU A 418 -6.68 -2.43 -8.05
CA LEU A 418 -7.08 -1.08 -8.42
C LEU A 418 -5.87 -0.31 -8.97
N TRP A 419 -6.08 0.43 -10.07
CA TRP A 419 -5.04 1.16 -10.76
C TRP A 419 -5.46 2.61 -10.99
N ASN A 420 -4.75 3.53 -10.35
CA ASN A 420 -4.96 4.98 -10.52
C ASN A 420 -3.67 5.64 -10.97
N GLN A 421 -3.40 5.54 -12.26
CA GLN A 421 -2.20 6.11 -12.85
C GLN A 421 -2.37 6.43 -14.33
N GLY A 422 -1.70 7.48 -14.75
CA GLY A 422 -1.52 7.87 -16.14
C GLY A 422 -0.98 9.29 -16.26
N GLU A 423 -1.19 10.13 -15.25
CA GLU A 423 -0.80 11.54 -15.32
C GLU A 423 0.72 11.72 -15.43
N ALA A 424 1.54 10.87 -14.79
CA ALA A 424 3.00 10.92 -14.91
C ALA A 424 3.50 10.46 -16.30
N ASP A 425 2.76 9.57 -16.96
CA ASP A 425 3.08 9.05 -18.30
C ASP A 425 2.34 9.77 -19.43
N ARG A 426 1.62 10.86 -19.12
CA ARG A 426 0.77 11.58 -20.09
C ARG A 426 1.50 12.11 -21.32
N ASN A 427 2.83 12.25 -21.25
CA ASN A 427 3.68 12.70 -22.36
C ASN A 427 4.44 11.53 -23.03
N GLY A 428 4.27 10.31 -22.53
CA GLY A 428 4.96 9.12 -23.02
C GLY A 428 4.32 8.53 -24.28
N ASN A 429 5.01 7.56 -24.87
CA ASN A 429 4.48 6.78 -25.99
C ASN A 429 3.39 5.82 -25.48
N THR A 430 2.19 5.93 -26.05
CA THR A 430 1.03 5.13 -25.64
C THR A 430 1.19 3.63 -25.89
N GLU A 431 1.89 3.22 -26.95
CA GLU A 431 2.14 1.81 -27.23
C GLU A 431 3.15 1.20 -26.25
N THR A 432 4.21 1.94 -25.91
CA THR A 432 5.13 1.55 -24.84
C THR A 432 4.40 1.41 -23.51
N TYR A 433 3.48 2.33 -23.20
CA TYR A 433 2.65 2.23 -22.00
C TYR A 433 1.81 0.94 -22.02
N ARG A 434 1.05 0.68 -23.09
CA ARG A 434 0.21 -0.53 -23.22
C ARG A 434 1.04 -1.82 -23.09
N THR A 435 2.20 -1.88 -23.75
CA THR A 435 3.10 -3.03 -23.66
C THR A 435 3.57 -3.29 -22.22
N ASN A 436 4.03 -2.25 -21.54
CA ASN A 436 4.47 -2.36 -20.14
C ASN A 436 3.30 -2.70 -19.21
N TRP A 437 2.11 -2.16 -19.47
CA TRP A 437 0.94 -2.39 -18.64
C TRP A 437 0.42 -3.83 -18.75
N ARG A 438 0.47 -4.43 -19.95
CA ARG A 438 0.25 -5.88 -20.15
C ARG A 438 1.27 -6.72 -19.39
N ALA A 439 2.54 -6.34 -19.44
CA ALA A 439 3.60 -7.05 -18.71
C ALA A 439 3.40 -6.97 -17.19
N LEU A 440 3.00 -5.80 -16.67
CA LEU A 440 2.62 -5.63 -15.26
C LEU A 440 1.44 -6.52 -14.88
N GLN A 441 0.35 -6.51 -15.67
CA GLN A 441 -0.83 -7.34 -15.41
C GLN A 441 -0.49 -8.84 -15.38
N ALA A 442 0.31 -9.31 -16.33
CA ALA A 442 0.73 -10.71 -16.40
C ALA A 442 1.60 -11.11 -15.20
N ALA A 443 2.50 -10.22 -14.77
CA ALA A 443 3.35 -10.45 -13.61
C ALA A 443 2.52 -10.48 -12.30
N LEU A 444 1.62 -9.52 -12.12
CA LEU A 444 0.69 -9.50 -10.97
C LEU A 444 -0.12 -10.80 -10.91
N THR A 445 -0.71 -11.23 -12.03
CA THR A 445 -1.44 -12.48 -12.10
C THR A 445 -0.58 -13.68 -11.72
N THR A 446 0.63 -13.77 -12.26
CA THR A 446 1.55 -14.89 -11.99
C THR A 446 1.94 -14.94 -10.51
N ASP A 447 2.43 -13.84 -9.97
CA ASP A 447 2.97 -13.79 -8.60
C ASP A 447 1.85 -13.93 -7.55
N ILE A 448 0.71 -13.27 -7.77
CA ILE A 448 -0.43 -13.35 -6.85
C ILE A 448 -1.02 -14.76 -6.83
N ASN A 449 -1.16 -15.42 -7.97
CA ASN A 449 -1.64 -16.81 -8.03
C ASN A 449 -0.63 -17.76 -7.37
N ALA A 450 0.66 -17.55 -7.56
CA ALA A 450 1.70 -18.34 -6.88
C ALA A 450 1.65 -18.20 -5.35
N ILE A 451 1.18 -17.07 -4.84
CA ILE A 451 1.01 -16.84 -3.39
C ILE A 451 -0.30 -17.42 -2.88
N THR A 452 -1.40 -17.15 -3.57
CA THR A 452 -2.76 -17.45 -3.10
C THR A 452 -3.20 -18.88 -3.40
N GLY A 453 -2.55 -19.56 -4.35
CA GLY A 453 -3.04 -20.81 -4.95
C GLY A 453 -4.21 -20.58 -5.91
N GLY A 454 -4.48 -19.33 -6.27
CA GLY A 454 -5.52 -18.95 -7.21
C GLY A 454 -5.26 -19.44 -8.64
N VAL A 455 -6.34 -19.54 -9.41
CA VAL A 455 -6.30 -19.82 -10.84
C VAL A 455 -7.14 -18.76 -11.56
N GLY A 456 -6.63 -18.21 -12.66
CA GLY A 456 -7.30 -17.18 -13.44
C GLY A 456 -6.57 -15.83 -13.44
N GLU A 457 -7.15 -14.86 -14.15
CA GLU A 457 -6.57 -13.53 -14.33
C GLU A 457 -6.84 -12.64 -13.11
N VAL A 458 -5.80 -11.94 -12.64
CA VAL A 458 -5.97 -10.79 -11.75
C VAL A 458 -6.27 -9.57 -12.62
N VAL A 459 -7.48 -9.04 -12.49
CA VAL A 459 -7.97 -7.95 -13.34
C VAL A 459 -7.42 -6.62 -12.83
N ILE A 460 -6.84 -5.81 -13.71
CA ILE A 460 -6.54 -4.42 -13.41
C ILE A 460 -7.80 -3.58 -13.64
N VAL A 461 -8.30 -2.96 -12.58
CA VAL A 461 -9.50 -2.13 -12.57
C VAL A 461 -9.08 -0.67 -12.42
N PHE A 462 -9.45 0.18 -13.36
CA PHE A 462 -8.92 1.55 -13.45
C PHE A 462 -9.98 2.59 -13.78
N ASP A 463 -9.72 3.83 -13.40
CA ASP A 463 -10.42 5.02 -13.91
C ASP A 463 -9.52 5.87 -14.80
N GLN A 464 -10.14 6.68 -15.65
CA GLN A 464 -9.43 7.50 -16.63
C GLN A 464 -9.14 8.88 -16.05
N ASN A 465 -7.86 9.18 -15.82
CA ASN A 465 -7.43 10.50 -15.34
C ASN A 465 -7.88 11.59 -16.31
N ALA A 466 -8.43 12.71 -15.82
CA ALA A 466 -8.91 13.83 -16.67
C ALA A 466 -8.01 15.08 -16.66
N SER A 467 -6.96 15.07 -15.83
CA SER A 467 -6.09 16.22 -15.57
C SER A 467 -5.01 16.47 -16.62
N TRP A 468 -5.01 15.76 -17.74
CA TRP A 468 -4.05 16.02 -18.82
C TRP A 468 -4.19 17.43 -19.41
N THR A 469 -5.38 18.05 -19.30
CA THR A 469 -5.63 19.43 -19.79
C THR A 469 -4.79 20.50 -19.13
N GLN A 470 -4.17 20.21 -17.99
CA GLN A 470 -3.15 21.06 -17.38
C GLN A 470 -2.02 21.41 -18.35
N SER A 471 -1.66 20.49 -19.23
CA SER A 471 -0.51 20.66 -20.12
C SER A 471 -0.72 20.16 -21.55
N ARG A 472 -1.88 19.56 -21.88
CA ARG A 472 -2.14 18.95 -23.19
C ARG A 472 -3.56 19.21 -23.66
N ALA A 473 -3.76 19.26 -24.97
CA ALA A 473 -5.10 19.41 -25.54
C ALA A 473 -5.86 18.08 -25.62
N THR A 474 -5.15 16.95 -25.79
CA THR A 474 -5.75 15.64 -26.04
C THR A 474 -5.39 14.59 -24.98
N GLY A 475 -6.32 13.67 -24.74
CA GLY A 475 -6.24 12.58 -23.77
C GLY A 475 -5.81 11.25 -24.39
N ASP A 476 -4.69 11.21 -25.11
CA ASP A 476 -4.29 10.03 -25.88
C ASP A 476 -4.04 8.80 -24.99
N LEU A 477 -3.49 9.01 -23.78
CA LEU A 477 -3.18 7.92 -22.85
C LEU A 477 -4.45 7.29 -22.24
N PRO A 478 -5.40 8.05 -21.67
CA PRO A 478 -6.71 7.52 -21.28
C PRO A 478 -7.42 6.77 -22.40
N ALA A 479 -7.42 7.30 -23.62
CA ALA A 479 -8.00 6.62 -24.78
C ALA A 479 -7.28 5.30 -25.09
N ALA A 480 -5.94 5.26 -24.99
CA ALA A 480 -5.15 4.05 -25.16
C ALA A 480 -5.41 3.00 -24.07
N GLN A 481 -5.59 3.42 -22.79
CA GLN A 481 -5.97 2.52 -21.70
C GLN A 481 -7.35 1.90 -21.94
N LEU A 482 -8.31 2.66 -22.46
CA LEU A 482 -9.62 2.12 -22.84
C LEU A 482 -9.51 1.13 -24.00
N ALA A 483 -8.78 1.48 -25.05
CA ALA A 483 -8.56 0.59 -26.19
C ALA A 483 -7.93 -0.75 -25.73
N GLU A 484 -7.02 -0.69 -24.75
CA GLU A 484 -6.44 -1.87 -24.12
C GLU A 484 -7.49 -2.71 -23.37
N ALA A 485 -8.39 -2.08 -22.62
CA ALA A 485 -9.47 -2.76 -21.91
C ALA A 485 -10.49 -3.41 -22.85
N ILE A 486 -10.80 -2.77 -23.98
CA ILE A 486 -11.68 -3.35 -25.00
C ILE A 486 -11.02 -4.57 -25.66
N ALA A 487 -9.71 -4.49 -25.95
CA ALA A 487 -8.97 -5.59 -26.58
C ALA A 487 -8.70 -6.76 -25.60
N ASN A 488 -8.54 -6.47 -24.31
CA ASN A 488 -8.19 -7.44 -23.27
C ASN A 488 -9.13 -7.36 -22.06
N PRO A 489 -10.44 -7.62 -22.24
CA PRO A 489 -11.48 -7.40 -21.23
C PRO A 489 -11.37 -8.34 -20.03
N THR A 490 -10.63 -9.44 -20.13
CA THR A 490 -10.36 -10.32 -18.99
C THR A 490 -9.21 -9.82 -18.11
N LYS A 491 -8.46 -8.82 -18.56
CA LYS A 491 -7.24 -8.30 -17.93
C LYS A 491 -7.38 -6.88 -17.45
N PHE A 492 -8.15 -6.06 -18.16
CA PHE A 492 -8.34 -4.65 -17.83
C PHE A 492 -9.82 -4.26 -17.89
N GLN A 493 -10.27 -3.48 -16.92
CA GLN A 493 -11.65 -3.02 -16.81
C GLN A 493 -11.70 -1.54 -16.43
N VAL A 494 -12.35 -0.74 -17.27
CA VAL A 494 -12.56 0.69 -17.02
C VAL A 494 -13.79 0.90 -16.15
N VAL A 495 -13.65 1.73 -15.12
CA VAL A 495 -14.71 2.00 -14.15
C VAL A 495 -15.48 3.26 -14.51
N MET A 496 -14.76 4.36 -14.68
CA MET A 496 -15.34 5.68 -14.90
C MET A 496 -14.32 6.69 -15.43
N PRO A 497 -14.75 7.76 -16.10
CA PRO A 497 -13.89 8.89 -16.44
C PRO A 497 -13.84 9.93 -15.31
N GLN A 498 -12.65 10.32 -14.86
CA GLN A 498 -12.51 11.22 -13.70
C GLN A 498 -13.03 12.66 -13.93
N TYR A 499 -13.41 13.05 -15.15
CA TYR A 499 -13.92 14.40 -15.41
C TYR A 499 -15.24 14.70 -14.69
N ILE A 500 -15.94 13.69 -14.17
CA ILE A 500 -17.18 13.90 -13.39
C ILE A 500 -16.92 14.31 -11.93
N LEU A 501 -15.66 14.27 -11.50
CA LEU A 501 -15.26 14.47 -10.11
C LEU A 501 -14.86 15.93 -9.85
N SER A 502 -15.08 16.41 -8.63
CA SER A 502 -14.57 17.71 -8.21
C SER A 502 -13.08 17.62 -7.90
N TYR A 503 -12.37 18.68 -8.29
CA TYR A 503 -10.93 18.82 -8.15
C TYR A 503 -10.58 19.92 -7.16
N ARG A 504 -9.41 19.77 -6.53
CA ARG A 504 -8.77 20.81 -5.73
C ARG A 504 -8.40 22.01 -6.59
N THR A 505 -8.00 23.09 -5.92
CA THR A 505 -7.59 24.33 -6.59
C THR A 505 -6.43 24.16 -7.55
N ASP A 506 -5.59 23.13 -7.36
CA ASP A 506 -4.52 22.76 -8.29
C ASP A 506 -5.02 22.23 -9.64
N GLY A 507 -6.27 21.76 -9.73
CA GLY A 507 -6.89 21.20 -10.93
C GLY A 507 -6.33 19.85 -11.39
N ILE A 508 -5.53 19.16 -10.56
CA ILE A 508 -4.91 17.84 -10.81
C ILE A 508 -5.48 16.78 -9.88
N HIS A 509 -5.66 17.12 -8.61
CA HIS A 509 -6.05 16.16 -7.58
C HIS A 509 -7.53 16.28 -7.25
N THR A 510 -8.23 15.15 -7.14
CA THR A 510 -9.63 15.13 -6.69
C THR A 510 -9.73 15.50 -5.21
N ASP A 511 -10.81 16.16 -4.82
CA ASP A 511 -11.07 16.43 -3.40
C ASP A 511 -11.48 15.16 -2.62
N ASN A 512 -11.60 15.29 -1.30
CA ASN A 512 -11.93 14.21 -0.38
C ASN A 512 -13.32 13.60 -0.63
N VAL A 513 -14.33 14.40 -0.98
CA VAL A 513 -15.67 13.88 -1.27
C VAL A 513 -15.65 13.09 -2.57
N SER A 514 -14.98 13.62 -3.59
CA SER A 514 -14.92 13.03 -4.92
C SER A 514 -14.03 11.80 -4.98
N ILE A 515 -12.97 11.72 -4.18
CA ILE A 515 -12.13 10.52 -4.13
C ILE A 515 -12.85 9.35 -3.47
N ARG A 516 -13.66 9.60 -2.43
CA ARG A 516 -14.58 8.60 -1.88
C ARG A 516 -15.60 8.17 -2.93
N LYS A 517 -16.18 9.14 -3.66
CA LYS A 517 -17.15 8.86 -4.74
C LYS A 517 -16.54 8.00 -5.85
N ARG A 518 -15.31 8.28 -6.26
CA ARG A 518 -14.52 7.45 -7.18
C ARG A 518 -14.41 6.03 -6.65
N GLY A 519 -14.07 5.89 -5.37
CA GLY A 519 -14.10 4.62 -4.66
C GLY A 519 -15.42 3.88 -4.80
N GLU A 520 -16.56 4.54 -4.64
CA GLU A 520 -17.87 3.89 -4.77
C GLU A 520 -18.10 3.30 -6.18
N TYR A 521 -17.63 3.99 -7.22
CA TYR A 521 -17.61 3.46 -8.59
C TYR A 521 -16.67 2.25 -8.71
N GLU A 522 -15.45 2.35 -8.18
CA GLU A 522 -14.45 1.27 -8.16
C GLU A 522 -15.03 0.02 -7.47
N GLY A 523 -15.60 0.15 -6.27
CA GLY A 523 -16.19 -0.95 -5.49
C GLY A 523 -17.38 -1.61 -6.17
N ARG A 524 -18.23 -0.82 -6.84
CA ARG A 524 -19.34 -1.33 -7.64
C ARG A 524 -18.84 -2.19 -8.80
N ALA A 525 -17.82 -1.73 -9.52
CA ALA A 525 -17.22 -2.49 -10.62
C ALA A 525 -16.55 -3.77 -10.10
N LEU A 526 -15.77 -3.69 -9.01
CA LEU A 526 -15.12 -4.83 -8.37
C LEU A 526 -16.13 -5.92 -7.96
N GLY A 527 -17.26 -5.54 -7.36
CA GLY A 527 -18.32 -6.48 -7.00
C GLY A 527 -18.89 -7.22 -8.22
N LYS A 528 -19.14 -6.50 -9.33
CA LYS A 528 -19.63 -7.08 -10.59
C LYS A 528 -18.59 -7.97 -11.27
N ILE A 529 -17.31 -7.58 -11.27
CA ILE A 529 -16.20 -8.38 -11.80
C ILE A 529 -16.07 -9.69 -11.04
N ARG A 530 -16.07 -9.63 -9.71
CA ARG A 530 -15.98 -10.82 -8.87
C ARG A 530 -17.17 -11.74 -9.10
N ALA A 531 -18.39 -11.20 -9.15
CA ALA A 531 -19.60 -11.98 -9.43
C ALA A 531 -19.52 -12.67 -10.80
N ALA A 532 -19.06 -11.97 -11.84
CA ALA A 532 -18.88 -12.54 -13.17
C ALA A 532 -17.82 -13.65 -13.19
N GLN A 533 -16.68 -13.46 -12.53
CA GLN A 533 -15.65 -14.49 -12.37
C GLN A 533 -16.21 -15.74 -11.67
N GLN A 534 -16.95 -15.57 -10.58
CA GLN A 534 -17.59 -16.68 -9.86
C GLN A 534 -18.63 -17.42 -10.69
N ALA A 535 -19.36 -16.70 -11.54
CA ALA A 535 -20.38 -17.25 -12.43
C ALA A 535 -19.82 -17.72 -13.80
N ALA A 536 -18.50 -17.64 -14.02
CA ALA A 536 -17.86 -17.86 -15.32
C ALA A 536 -18.52 -17.06 -16.47
N THR A 537 -19.06 -15.88 -16.16
CA THR A 537 -19.69 -14.98 -17.13
C THR A 537 -18.59 -14.16 -17.82
N PRO A 538 -18.66 -13.96 -19.15
CA PRO A 538 -17.68 -13.13 -19.85
C PRO A 538 -17.60 -11.71 -19.26
N LEU A 539 -16.38 -11.25 -18.95
CA LEU A 539 -16.16 -9.90 -18.42
C LEU A 539 -16.55 -8.79 -19.41
N THR A 540 -16.68 -9.12 -20.71
CA THR A 540 -17.26 -8.24 -21.73
C THR A 540 -18.75 -7.93 -21.50
N ALA A 541 -19.45 -8.74 -20.70
CA ALA A 541 -20.86 -8.56 -20.39
C ALA A 541 -21.11 -7.72 -19.13
N ILE A 542 -20.07 -7.18 -18.47
CA ILE A 542 -20.24 -6.39 -17.25
C ILE A 542 -20.76 -5.00 -17.60
N THR A 543 -22.06 -4.80 -17.37
CA THR A 543 -22.83 -3.59 -17.63
C THR A 543 -22.69 -2.49 -16.56
N GLY A 544 -21.73 -2.62 -15.64
CA GLY A 544 -21.56 -1.69 -14.51
C GLY A 544 -20.30 -0.83 -14.53
N GLY A 545 -19.56 -0.84 -15.64
CA GLY A 545 -18.40 0.01 -15.87
C GLY A 545 -18.76 1.31 -16.59
N ALA A 546 -17.77 1.94 -17.22
CA ALA A 546 -17.98 3.17 -17.96
C ALA A 546 -18.85 2.97 -19.23
N LEU A 547 -19.48 4.04 -19.71
CA LEU A 547 -20.20 4.06 -20.98
C LEU A 547 -19.21 4.18 -22.14
N ILE A 548 -19.20 3.23 -23.05
CA ILE A 548 -18.28 3.16 -24.19
C ILE A 548 -19.04 3.14 -25.51
N VAL A 549 -18.42 3.62 -26.58
CA VAL A 549 -18.91 3.51 -27.95
C VAL A 549 -18.66 2.08 -28.44
N THR A 550 -19.69 1.44 -28.96
CA THR A 550 -19.63 0.06 -29.47
C THR A 550 -19.70 -0.01 -30.99
N GLY A 551 -20.09 1.08 -31.65
CA GLY A 551 -20.12 1.17 -33.11
C GLY A 551 -20.50 2.56 -33.58
N VAL A 552 -20.04 2.93 -34.77
CA VAL A 552 -20.46 4.16 -35.46
C VAL A 552 -20.75 3.81 -36.91
N VAL A 553 -21.96 4.14 -37.38
CA VAL A 553 -22.36 3.98 -38.79
C VAL A 553 -22.55 5.36 -39.39
N ALA A 554 -21.91 5.62 -40.53
CA ALA A 554 -22.03 6.88 -41.27
C ALA A 554 -22.83 6.69 -42.57
N GLU A 555 -23.84 7.53 -42.77
CA GLU A 555 -24.64 7.59 -44.00
C GLU A 555 -24.70 9.04 -44.50
N GLY A 556 -23.82 9.37 -45.45
CA GLY A 556 -23.62 10.74 -45.89
C GLY A 556 -23.08 11.62 -44.77
N ALA A 557 -23.90 12.55 -44.28
CA ALA A 557 -23.58 13.42 -43.15
C ALA A 557 -24.20 12.94 -41.82
N ALA A 558 -25.05 11.91 -41.84
CA ALA A 558 -25.67 11.36 -40.63
C ALA A 558 -24.75 10.31 -39.98
N LEU A 559 -24.66 10.34 -38.66
CA LEU A 559 -23.95 9.36 -37.85
C LEU A 559 -24.93 8.71 -36.86
N THR A 560 -24.91 7.39 -36.80
CA THR A 560 -25.55 6.62 -35.73
C THR A 560 -24.47 6.02 -34.84
N ILE A 561 -24.38 6.48 -33.59
CA ILE A 561 -23.39 6.06 -32.61
C ILE A 561 -24.07 5.11 -31.62
N SER A 562 -23.62 3.86 -31.60
CA SER A 562 -24.06 2.85 -30.64
C SER A 562 -23.18 2.86 -29.39
N THR A 563 -23.77 2.64 -28.23
CA THR A 563 -23.08 2.67 -26.93
C THR A 563 -23.35 1.41 -26.11
N SER A 564 -22.56 1.20 -25.05
CA SER A 564 -22.73 0.14 -24.07
C SER A 564 -23.79 0.42 -23.00
N ALA A 565 -24.64 1.43 -23.18
CA ALA A 565 -25.60 1.85 -22.16
C ALA A 565 -26.47 0.67 -21.69
N ALA A 566 -26.43 0.39 -20.39
CA ALA A 566 -27.19 -0.69 -19.76
C ALA A 566 -28.63 -0.30 -19.44
N SER A 567 -28.92 1.00 -19.49
CA SER A 567 -30.19 1.65 -19.20
C SER A 567 -30.36 2.84 -20.15
N GLN A 568 -31.47 3.57 -20.05
CA GLN A 568 -31.76 4.70 -20.94
C GLN A 568 -30.60 5.72 -20.90
N LEU A 569 -30.07 6.05 -22.08
CA LEU A 569 -29.13 7.16 -22.26
C LEU A 569 -29.74 8.50 -21.86
N VAL A 570 -28.90 9.35 -21.27
CA VAL A 570 -29.24 10.71 -20.84
C VAL A 570 -28.11 11.66 -21.22
N ILE A 571 -28.49 12.85 -21.71
CA ILE A 571 -27.61 14.01 -21.79
C ILE A 571 -27.80 14.79 -20.49
N ASP A 572 -26.78 14.76 -19.63
CA ASP A 572 -26.81 15.40 -18.32
C ASP A 572 -25.92 16.65 -18.30
N THR A 573 -26.52 17.78 -18.66
CA THR A 573 -25.87 19.10 -18.62
C THR A 573 -25.87 19.74 -17.23
N THR A 574 -26.53 19.10 -16.25
CA THR A 574 -26.63 19.62 -14.88
C THR A 574 -25.45 19.16 -14.04
N ALA A 575 -25.13 17.86 -14.10
CA ALA A 575 -23.98 17.31 -13.40
C ALA A 575 -22.65 17.56 -14.12
N VAL A 576 -22.66 17.65 -15.46
CA VAL A 576 -21.48 17.99 -16.28
C VAL A 576 -21.82 19.11 -17.24
N ALA A 577 -21.14 20.25 -17.13
CA ALA A 577 -21.38 21.39 -18.01
C ALA A 577 -21.05 21.03 -19.47
N ASP A 578 -21.88 21.48 -20.42
CA ASP A 578 -21.65 21.21 -21.84
C ASP A 578 -20.31 21.82 -22.31
N PRO A 579 -19.35 21.02 -22.81
CA PRO A 579 -18.12 21.53 -23.41
C PRO A 579 -18.30 22.00 -24.86
N GLY A 580 -19.52 21.93 -25.39
CA GLY A 580 -19.86 22.07 -26.79
C GLY A 580 -20.22 20.71 -27.38
N GLN A 581 -21.36 20.65 -28.07
CA GLN A 581 -21.88 19.43 -28.68
C GLN A 581 -21.93 18.25 -27.69
N TYR A 582 -22.10 18.48 -26.39
CA TYR A 582 -22.16 17.46 -25.34
C TYR A 582 -20.88 16.59 -25.20
N GLY A 583 -19.76 16.97 -25.83
CA GLY A 583 -18.44 16.32 -25.68
C GLY A 583 -17.91 15.50 -26.88
N PRO A 584 -18.75 14.97 -27.80
CA PRO A 584 -18.27 14.40 -29.04
C PRO A 584 -17.61 15.37 -30.02
N ARG A 585 -16.61 14.87 -30.76
CA ARG A 585 -16.05 15.51 -31.96
C ARG A 585 -15.72 14.46 -33.02
N VAL A 586 -15.68 14.87 -34.29
CA VAL A 586 -15.23 14.00 -35.40
C VAL A 586 -14.01 14.61 -36.03
N PHE A 587 -12.99 13.81 -36.32
CA PHE A 587 -11.73 14.30 -36.91
C PHE A 587 -11.09 13.26 -37.86
N ASP A 588 -10.28 13.74 -38.81
CA ASP A 588 -9.52 12.90 -39.73
C ASP A 588 -8.15 12.47 -39.16
N ALA A 589 -7.38 11.69 -39.93
CA ALA A 589 -6.06 11.20 -39.52
C ALA A 589 -5.02 12.33 -39.29
N SER A 590 -5.26 13.52 -39.85
CA SER A 590 -4.40 14.69 -39.66
C SER A 590 -4.83 15.54 -38.45
N GLY A 591 -5.94 15.17 -37.80
CA GLY A 591 -6.53 15.89 -36.68
C GLY A 591 -7.43 17.05 -37.09
N ASN A 592 -7.81 17.17 -38.37
CA ASN A 592 -8.76 18.19 -38.81
C ASN A 592 -10.17 17.80 -38.35
N GLU A 593 -10.86 18.71 -37.67
CA GLU A 593 -12.21 18.45 -37.17
C GLU A 593 -13.27 18.67 -38.25
N ILE A 594 -14.21 17.73 -38.31
CA ILE A 594 -15.44 17.83 -39.09
C ILE A 594 -16.52 18.37 -38.17
N THR A 595 -17.14 19.48 -38.56
CA THR A 595 -18.11 20.19 -37.73
C THR A 595 -19.36 19.32 -37.51
N LEU A 596 -19.73 19.12 -36.24
CA LEU A 596 -21.02 18.56 -35.84
C LEU A 596 -22.06 19.68 -35.78
N SER A 597 -23.19 19.50 -36.45
CA SER A 597 -24.29 20.47 -36.54
C SER A 597 -25.46 20.14 -35.61
N ALA A 598 -25.66 18.85 -35.27
CA ALA A 598 -26.70 18.41 -34.36
C ALA A 598 -26.30 17.11 -33.66
N ILE A 599 -26.73 16.96 -32.40
CA ILE A 599 -26.61 15.72 -31.62
C ILE A 599 -27.88 15.53 -30.79
N ALA A 600 -28.41 14.30 -30.80
CA ALA A 600 -29.58 13.91 -30.02
C ALA A 600 -29.49 12.44 -29.60
N ILE A 601 -30.19 12.07 -28.53
CA ILE A 601 -30.43 10.66 -28.21
C ILE A 601 -31.51 10.14 -29.16
N SER A 602 -31.21 9.06 -29.88
CA SER A 602 -32.12 8.43 -30.85
C SER A 602 -32.70 7.10 -30.37
N GLY A 603 -32.17 6.54 -29.29
CA GLY A 603 -32.65 5.30 -28.67
C GLY A 603 -32.07 5.10 -27.27
N SER A 604 -32.42 3.98 -26.63
CA SER A 604 -31.96 3.70 -25.26
C SER A 604 -30.44 3.56 -25.14
N SER A 605 -29.76 3.17 -26.23
CA SER A 605 -28.30 3.01 -26.32
C SER A 605 -27.70 3.66 -27.58
N GLN A 606 -28.45 4.54 -28.26
CA GLN A 606 -28.02 5.18 -29.50
C GLN A 606 -28.05 6.70 -29.42
N ILE A 607 -27.04 7.32 -30.03
CA ILE A 607 -26.91 8.76 -30.23
C ILE A 607 -26.92 9.00 -31.74
N ALA A 608 -27.80 9.89 -32.20
CA ALA A 608 -27.77 10.43 -33.55
C ALA A 608 -26.94 11.71 -33.57
N ALA A 609 -26.04 11.81 -34.53
CA ALA A 609 -25.28 13.02 -34.79
C ALA A 609 -25.34 13.38 -36.27
N THR A 610 -25.20 14.66 -36.59
CA THR A 610 -25.17 15.17 -37.96
C THR A 610 -23.94 16.03 -38.17
N LEU A 611 -23.24 15.78 -39.26
CA LEU A 611 -22.09 16.56 -39.70
C LEU A 611 -22.55 17.72 -40.60
N ALA A 612 -21.80 18.82 -40.61
CA ALA A 612 -22.03 19.93 -41.52
C ALA A 612 -21.72 19.58 -42.98
N SER A 613 -20.88 18.57 -43.20
CA SER A 613 -20.54 18.02 -44.52
C SER A 613 -20.38 16.50 -44.44
N PRO A 614 -20.74 15.76 -45.51
CA PRO A 614 -20.50 14.32 -45.57
C PRO A 614 -19.02 13.95 -45.37
N LEU A 615 -18.79 12.74 -44.86
CA LEU A 615 -17.44 12.18 -44.80
C LEU A 615 -16.93 11.85 -46.21
N THR A 616 -15.65 12.12 -46.45
CA THR A 616 -15.02 11.82 -47.75
C THR A 616 -14.68 10.34 -47.85
N ALA A 617 -15.14 9.69 -48.92
CA ALA A 617 -14.83 8.29 -49.17
C ALA A 617 -13.32 8.04 -49.26
N GLY A 618 -12.85 6.96 -48.62
CA GLY A 618 -11.43 6.58 -48.59
C GLY A 618 -10.56 7.32 -47.56
N VAL A 619 -11.13 8.27 -46.82
CA VAL A 619 -10.46 8.93 -45.69
C VAL A 619 -10.87 8.24 -44.38
N SER A 620 -9.91 8.02 -43.49
CA SER A 620 -10.19 7.52 -42.14
C SER A 620 -10.60 8.66 -41.22
N TYR A 621 -11.67 8.44 -40.45
CA TYR A 621 -12.18 9.37 -39.45
C TYR A 621 -12.31 8.70 -38.09
N TRP A 622 -12.28 9.51 -37.04
CA TRP A 622 -12.47 9.08 -35.66
C TRP A 622 -13.54 9.92 -34.98
N LEU A 623 -14.34 9.26 -34.16
CA LEU A 623 -15.19 9.88 -33.14
C LEU A 623 -14.38 9.98 -31.85
N GLY A 624 -14.10 11.19 -31.39
CA GLY A 624 -13.58 11.46 -30.05
C GLY A 624 -14.72 11.76 -29.08
N VAL A 625 -14.70 11.20 -27.87
CA VAL A 625 -15.62 11.56 -26.78
C VAL A 625 -14.80 11.93 -25.56
N ALA A 626 -15.00 13.16 -25.05
CA ALA A 626 -14.22 13.73 -23.96
C ALA A 626 -12.68 13.63 -24.17
N ASP A 627 -12.22 13.48 -25.41
CA ASP A 627 -10.81 13.25 -25.73
C ASP A 627 -10.02 14.55 -25.89
N LYS A 628 -10.72 15.70 -25.97
CA LYS A 628 -10.15 17.03 -26.15
C LYS A 628 -10.60 17.99 -25.05
N GLY A 629 -9.71 18.87 -24.65
CA GLY A 629 -10.00 20.01 -23.78
C GLY A 629 -9.04 21.17 -24.02
N ALA A 630 -9.32 22.31 -23.37
CA ALA A 630 -8.45 23.49 -23.46
C ALA A 630 -7.17 23.29 -22.63
N VAL A 631 -6.02 23.61 -23.22
CA VAL A 631 -4.73 23.58 -22.51
C VAL A 631 -4.74 24.62 -21.39
N GLY A 632 -4.26 24.23 -20.21
CA GLY A 632 -4.29 25.02 -18.98
C GLY A 632 -5.62 24.96 -18.22
N ALA A 633 -6.65 24.28 -18.75
CA ALA A 633 -7.91 24.10 -18.04
C ALA A 633 -7.76 23.07 -16.91
N LYS A 634 -8.35 23.39 -15.76
CA LYS A 634 -8.50 22.44 -14.63
C LYS A 634 -9.42 21.30 -15.05
N ALA A 635 -9.15 20.09 -14.55
CA ALA A 635 -10.09 18.99 -14.71
C ALA A 635 -11.37 19.21 -13.88
N GLY A 636 -12.39 18.43 -14.20
CA GLY A 636 -13.64 18.35 -13.44
C GLY A 636 -14.89 18.55 -14.29
N PRO A 637 -16.07 18.59 -13.66
CA PRO A 637 -17.35 18.54 -14.39
C PRO A 637 -17.67 19.85 -15.11
N THR A 638 -16.98 20.93 -14.77
CA THR A 638 -17.23 22.28 -15.31
C THR A 638 -16.17 22.73 -16.32
N THR A 639 -14.97 22.17 -16.24
CA THR A 639 -13.78 22.59 -17.01
C THR A 639 -12.99 21.38 -17.49
N GLY A 640 -12.08 21.57 -18.44
CA GLY A 640 -11.29 20.45 -18.96
C GLY A 640 -12.10 19.52 -19.88
N PRO A 641 -11.63 18.29 -20.10
CA PRO A 641 -12.16 17.37 -21.11
C PRO A 641 -13.31 16.57 -20.53
N ARG A 642 -14.50 16.61 -21.15
CA ARG A 642 -15.71 16.04 -20.57
C ARG A 642 -16.75 15.67 -21.61
N SER A 643 -17.74 14.89 -21.19
CA SER A 643 -18.95 14.60 -21.97
C SER A 643 -20.17 14.59 -21.06
N CYS A 644 -21.31 15.04 -21.57
CA CYS A 644 -22.57 15.03 -20.83
C CYS A 644 -23.31 13.68 -20.94
N PHE A 645 -22.78 12.71 -21.69
CA PHE A 645 -23.45 11.43 -21.87
C PHE A 645 -23.23 10.49 -20.69
N ARG A 646 -24.33 9.93 -20.21
CA ARG A 646 -24.36 8.85 -19.23
C ARG A 646 -25.58 7.96 -19.46
N ASP A 647 -25.63 6.84 -18.76
CA ASP A 647 -26.87 6.06 -18.63
C ASP A 647 -27.72 6.51 -17.43
N SER A 648 -28.80 5.79 -17.15
CA SER A 648 -29.75 6.02 -16.05
C SER A 648 -29.68 4.91 -14.98
N SER A 649 -28.48 4.39 -14.71
CA SER A 649 -28.29 3.39 -13.65
C SER A 649 -28.89 3.82 -12.32
N THR A 650 -29.50 2.86 -11.62
CA THR A 650 -30.14 3.05 -10.31
C THR A 650 -29.23 2.66 -9.14
N ASP A 651 -28.00 2.22 -9.41
CA ASP A 651 -27.01 1.95 -8.37
C ASP A 651 -26.73 3.23 -7.59
N VAL A 652 -26.60 3.17 -6.25
CA VAL A 652 -26.41 4.34 -5.39
C VAL A 652 -25.16 4.25 -4.53
N GLY A 653 -24.57 5.42 -4.25
CA GLY A 653 -23.43 5.60 -3.37
C GLY A 653 -23.76 5.64 -1.88
N SER A 654 -22.75 5.92 -1.04
CA SER A 654 -22.91 6.09 0.41
C SER A 654 -23.71 7.33 0.80
N ASP A 655 -23.76 8.31 -0.09
CA ASP A 655 -24.55 9.54 0.01
C ASP A 655 -25.98 9.40 -0.57
N GLY A 656 -26.34 8.22 -1.07
CA GLY A 656 -27.60 7.99 -1.78
C GLY A 656 -27.63 8.57 -3.20
N ALA A 657 -26.57 9.23 -3.65
CA ALA A 657 -26.50 9.77 -5.01
C ALA A 657 -26.23 8.63 -6.01
N PRO A 658 -26.87 8.68 -7.20
CA PRO A 658 -26.72 7.63 -8.20
C PRO A 658 -25.27 7.51 -8.72
N LEU A 659 -24.90 6.29 -9.05
CA LEU A 659 -23.65 5.93 -9.71
C LEU A 659 -23.96 5.65 -11.19
N PHE A 660 -23.98 6.70 -12.01
CA PHE A 660 -24.27 6.55 -13.43
C PHE A 660 -23.07 6.03 -14.22
N ASN A 661 -23.30 5.29 -15.31
CA ASN A 661 -22.23 4.94 -16.22
C ASN A 661 -21.98 6.13 -17.16
N TRP A 662 -20.91 6.88 -16.92
CA TRP A 662 -20.51 8.07 -17.69
C TRP A 662 -19.66 7.72 -18.90
N ALA A 663 -19.79 8.50 -19.97
CA ALA A 663 -19.07 8.29 -21.23
C ALA A 663 -17.55 8.39 -21.04
N SER A 664 -16.86 7.27 -21.22
CA SER A 664 -15.40 7.19 -21.13
C SER A 664 -14.69 8.08 -22.14
N VAL A 665 -13.47 8.48 -21.79
CA VAL A 665 -12.55 9.16 -22.69
C VAL A 665 -12.13 8.16 -23.77
N GLN A 666 -12.43 8.46 -25.04
CA GLN A 666 -12.24 7.48 -26.10
C GLN A 666 -12.08 8.10 -27.48
N GLN A 667 -11.44 7.33 -28.36
CA GLN A 667 -11.37 7.59 -29.78
C GLN A 667 -11.78 6.30 -30.50
N PHE A 668 -12.84 6.38 -31.31
CA PHE A 668 -13.39 5.24 -32.03
C PHE A 668 -13.26 5.50 -33.53
N GLN A 669 -12.61 4.59 -34.27
CA GLN A 669 -12.48 4.73 -35.72
C GLN A 669 -13.84 4.50 -36.38
N ILE A 670 -14.29 5.48 -37.17
CA ILE A 670 -15.53 5.38 -37.95
C ILE A 670 -15.24 4.47 -39.15
N GLN A 671 -16.06 3.42 -39.30
CA GLN A 671 -15.92 2.44 -40.38
C GLN A 671 -16.62 2.88 -41.66
#